data_AF-A0A0B1SV84-F1
#
_entry.id   AF-A0A0B1SV84-F1
#
_cell.length_a   1.000
_cell.length_b   1.000
_cell.length_c   1.000
_cell.angle_alpha   90.00
_cell.angle_beta   90.00
_cell.angle_gamma   90.00
#
_symmetry.space_group_name_H-M   'P 1'
#
loop_
_entity.id
_entity.type
_entity.pdbx_description
1 polymer ?
#
loop_
_entity_poly.entity_id
_entity_poly.type
_entity_poly.pdbx_seq_one_letter_code
_entity_poly.pdbx_strand_id
1 'polypeptide(L)'
;MELFCSGCNKWFHGRCLKDLKDFYGLSFMVCYVFHCKDCSPTSMETWVAKQANFSHMCVTVLANLTAEKLKQEGFQKTGEHIYFKANPEEDDGVTPRIIPPHLYRLHLQRSVTLSPNDRAHELRVSDDQLTVTGFEGYRVARATHSVSKGTWYFEVNFLKQPEESHIRIGWSQPLAVVQSCIGYNKLSYSWRSLKGTKFHDAIGKKYQLGGYKEGDVLGCLIHLPHDPFKPGPSNKWLPSSKKDLPLINFKHNYFYEGHDEVSDVLKNLEPLQGSRIEFFKNGKPCGVAFTDIYRGFYHPAVSLFRNATVRCNFGPKLQYLPPGARPMSARVEELYVEQTLSDILFLACNGHYCFSTCVSWMQHALRGAQKMLKVVPVCALSDNYMYLVYNEKDHKGFAVDPVEPQKIKAAAEERKVTVAAALVTHHHWDHAGGMGEFRKIWPSDKAEAYGGDDRIDHLTHKVSHEEKFKIGELEVVAYHTPCHTKGHICYYVSHPEDENHVVFTGDTLFIAGCGRFFEGDGAQMHHSLNEILGKLPDETKVYCGHEYTVSDLKFAQYIEPGNQKVKDKLDWAMKLCARHEPTVPSTIGEEKETNPFMRTWSKEIQQKVREVMDSGDKEDDLAIAEGAVLVKSCEVPKDAIPIRGYDFNEGIDFSKLMASYMSTGFQASHLGRAVKEVNAMLDARERDQENAKSGQFFVYPEQRPIPPCTIFLGYTSNLVTSGLREVIRFIVQHNLVDCLVTSAGGVEEDLIKCLAKSYLGDFRMDGRELRSKGLNRAGNILIPNDNYCAFEDWLMPILDECLKEQQETGFNWTPSKLCQRMGERINNEDSILYWAARNHIPVFCPALTDGSLGDMLYFHSVKHSTGVRLDIVEDVRNINTMAVKSNRTGVLILGGGVVKHHINNANLMRNGSDFTVYINTGMV
;
A
#
# COMPACT_ATOMS: atom_id res chain seq x y z
N MET A 1 -3.53 15.19 22.20
CA MET A 1 -3.51 15.59 20.78
C MET A 1 -2.35 16.53 20.56
N GLU A 2 -1.51 16.28 19.56
CA GLU A 2 -0.29 17.05 19.24
C GLU A 2 -0.28 17.33 17.73
N LEU A 3 -0.02 18.58 17.33
CA LEU A 3 -0.23 19.07 15.95
C LEU A 3 1.05 19.72 15.38
N PHE A 4 1.40 19.41 14.13
CA PHE A 4 2.61 19.90 13.46
C PHE A 4 2.34 21.06 12.50
N CYS A 5 2.86 22.26 12.80
CA CYS A 5 2.67 23.42 11.93
C CYS A 5 3.51 23.32 10.66
N SER A 6 2.87 23.35 9.49
CA SER A 6 3.52 23.24 8.17
C SER A 6 4.25 24.51 7.73
N GLY A 7 4.01 25.65 8.37
CA GLY A 7 4.72 26.89 8.09
C GLY A 7 6.05 27.00 8.85
N CYS A 8 6.01 26.97 10.19
CA CYS A 8 7.21 27.11 11.03
C CYS A 8 7.89 25.78 11.37
N ASN A 9 7.32 24.65 10.98
CA ASN A 9 7.82 23.30 11.27
C ASN A 9 7.99 23.01 12.78
N LYS A 10 7.13 23.59 13.63
CA LYS A 10 7.11 23.35 15.08
C LYS A 10 5.90 22.51 15.48
N TRP A 11 6.07 21.70 16.53
CA TRP A 11 5.00 20.91 17.14
C TRP A 11 4.33 21.68 18.28
N PHE A 12 3.00 21.57 18.36
CA PHE A 12 2.16 22.23 19.35
C PHE A 12 1.31 21.20 20.09
N HIS A 13 1.16 21.36 21.40
CA HIS A 13 0.19 20.57 22.15
C HIS A 13 -1.22 21.08 21.82
N GLY A 14 -2.16 20.19 21.51
CA GLY A 14 -3.56 20.55 21.20
C GLY A 14 -4.26 21.30 22.33
N ARG A 15 -3.85 21.07 23.59
CA ARG A 15 -4.32 21.81 24.77
C ARG A 15 -3.84 23.27 24.83
N CYS A 16 -2.79 23.60 24.09
CA CYS A 16 -2.23 24.96 24.00
C CYS A 16 -2.87 25.76 22.85
N LEU A 17 -3.75 25.16 22.05
CA LEU A 17 -4.41 25.78 20.91
C LEU A 17 -5.82 26.21 21.34
N LYS A 18 -6.08 27.52 21.27
CA LYS A 18 -7.30 28.09 21.88
C LYS A 18 -8.55 27.80 21.06
N ASP A 19 -8.39 27.60 19.74
CA ASP A 19 -9.50 27.52 18.80
C ASP A 19 -9.85 26.06 18.40
N LEU A 20 -9.19 25.06 19.00
CA LEU A 20 -9.26 23.64 18.61
C LEU A 20 -9.85 22.74 19.71
N LYS A 21 -10.92 23.20 20.37
CA LYS A 21 -11.47 22.59 21.60
C LYS A 21 -12.29 21.30 21.42
N ASP A 22 -12.83 21.03 20.22
CA ASP A 22 -13.80 19.94 20.00
C ASP A 22 -13.32 18.83 19.05
N PHE A 23 -12.01 18.63 18.90
CA PHE A 23 -11.49 17.62 17.97
C PHE A 23 -11.36 16.22 18.60
N TYR A 24 -12.20 15.29 18.14
CA TYR A 24 -12.12 13.85 18.43
C TYR A 24 -11.45 13.12 17.25
N GLY A 25 -10.12 13.18 17.18
CA GLY A 25 -9.34 12.42 16.20
C GLY A 25 -8.30 11.53 16.86
N LEU A 26 -7.82 10.54 16.09
CA LEU A 26 -6.69 9.70 16.49
C LEU A 26 -5.47 10.59 16.79
N SER A 27 -4.63 10.17 17.72
CA SER A 27 -3.41 10.94 18.02
C SER A 27 -2.51 10.97 16.77
N PHE A 28 -1.71 12.03 16.58
CA PHE A 28 -0.72 12.11 15.49
C PHE A 28 -1.20 11.91 14.04
N MET A 29 -2.36 12.47 13.68
CA MET A 29 -2.83 12.47 12.29
C MET A 29 -2.01 13.41 11.40
N VAL A 30 -1.32 12.89 10.36
CA VAL A 30 -0.70 13.71 9.28
C VAL A 30 -1.52 13.77 7.99
N CYS A 31 -2.77 13.29 8.02
CA CYS A 31 -3.74 13.51 6.93
C CYS A 31 -4.28 14.96 6.89
N TYR A 32 -3.70 15.86 7.69
CA TYR A 32 -4.12 17.24 7.82
C TYR A 32 -2.90 18.15 7.91
N VAL A 33 -2.98 19.29 7.23
CA VAL A 33 -1.99 20.37 7.26
C VAL A 33 -2.45 21.38 8.31
N PHE A 34 -1.71 21.47 9.42
CA PHE A 34 -1.91 22.48 10.45
C PHE A 34 -1.04 23.70 10.16
N HIS A 35 -1.55 24.92 10.32
CA HIS A 35 -0.74 26.13 10.51
C HIS A 35 -1.06 26.77 11.85
N CYS A 36 -0.01 27.06 12.63
CA CYS A 36 -0.13 27.84 13.86
C CYS A 36 -0.51 29.29 13.53
N LYS A 37 -0.95 30.01 14.56
CA LYS A 37 -1.40 31.40 14.45
C LYS A 37 -0.45 32.30 13.64
N ASP A 38 0.85 32.20 13.91
CA ASP A 38 1.88 33.04 13.26
C ASP A 38 2.19 32.65 11.81
N CYS A 39 1.87 31.43 11.40
CA CYS A 39 2.15 30.92 10.05
C CYS A 39 0.91 30.88 9.16
N SER A 40 -0.26 31.06 9.76
CA SER A 40 -1.51 31.09 9.04
C SER A 40 -1.72 32.47 8.43
N PRO A 41 -2.11 32.58 7.14
CA PRO A 41 -2.40 33.87 6.50
C PRO A 41 -3.51 34.67 7.18
N THR A 42 -4.37 34.00 7.95
CA THR A 42 -5.53 34.58 8.63
C THR A 42 -5.26 34.95 10.09
N SER A 43 -4.02 34.78 10.59
CA SER A 43 -3.68 34.93 12.01
C SER A 43 -4.56 34.10 12.96
N MET A 44 -5.12 33.00 12.46
CA MET A 44 -5.90 32.00 13.19
C MET A 44 -5.37 30.60 12.89
N GLU A 45 -5.50 29.68 13.84
CA GLU A 45 -5.10 28.28 13.66
C GLU A 45 -5.91 27.61 12.54
N THR A 46 -5.24 27.10 11.49
CA THR A 46 -5.93 26.47 10.32
C THR A 46 -5.57 25.01 10.16
N TRP A 47 -6.55 24.17 9.80
CA TRP A 47 -6.44 22.72 9.59
C TRP A 47 -7.08 22.32 8.26
N VAL A 48 -6.33 21.68 7.37
CA VAL A 48 -6.82 21.30 6.02
C VAL A 48 -6.53 19.82 5.75
N ALA A 49 -7.56 19.04 5.43
CA ALA A 49 -7.42 17.63 5.09
C ALA A 49 -6.64 17.44 3.78
N LYS A 50 -5.74 16.45 3.74
CA LYS A 50 -4.96 16.06 2.56
C LYS A 50 -4.90 14.54 2.45
N GLN A 51 -4.90 14.04 1.22
CA GLN A 51 -4.61 12.63 0.94
C GLN A 51 -3.22 12.27 1.50
N ALA A 52 -3.20 11.35 2.46
CA ALA A 52 -1.95 10.87 3.04
C ALA A 52 -1.22 10.02 2.00
N ASN A 53 0.01 10.42 1.65
CA ASN A 53 0.89 9.53 0.91
C ASN A 53 1.40 8.45 1.86
N PHE A 54 1.95 7.38 1.28
CA PHE A 54 2.46 6.24 2.04
C PHE A 54 3.42 6.65 3.18
N SER A 55 4.26 7.66 2.93
CA SER A 55 5.18 8.21 3.94
C SER A 55 4.45 8.89 5.12
N HIS A 56 3.38 9.65 4.87
CA HIS A 56 2.54 10.26 5.91
C HIS A 56 1.75 9.19 6.69
N MET A 57 1.27 8.15 6.02
CA MET A 57 0.62 7.02 6.69
C MET A 57 1.62 6.32 7.63
N CYS A 58 2.84 6.06 7.16
CA CYS A 58 3.92 5.47 7.97
C CYS A 58 4.30 6.34 9.18
N VAL A 59 4.36 7.67 9.00
CA VAL A 59 4.62 8.65 10.06
C VAL A 59 3.52 8.63 11.12
N THR A 60 2.26 8.62 10.69
CA THR A 60 1.06 8.54 11.55
C THR A 60 1.07 7.27 12.38
N VAL A 61 1.36 6.13 11.75
CA VAL A 61 1.42 4.82 12.40
C VAL A 61 2.51 4.80 13.48
N LEU A 62 3.71 5.29 13.16
CA LEU A 62 4.82 5.37 14.14
C LEU A 62 4.50 6.21 15.36
N ALA A 63 3.93 7.39 15.12
CA ALA A 63 3.64 8.35 16.16
C ALA A 63 2.53 7.83 17.09
N ASN A 64 1.53 7.12 16.53
CA ASN A 64 0.52 6.43 17.30
C ASN A 64 1.08 5.26 18.12
N LEU A 65 1.89 4.38 17.51
CA LEU A 65 2.52 3.25 18.21
C LEU A 65 3.43 3.71 19.37
N THR A 66 4.18 4.80 19.16
CA THR A 66 5.06 5.37 20.19
C THR A 66 4.24 5.95 21.36
N ALA A 67 3.15 6.65 21.05
CA ALA A 67 2.27 7.21 22.07
C ALA A 67 1.47 6.16 22.83
N GLU A 68 1.11 5.07 22.17
CA GLU A 68 0.42 3.93 22.79
C GLU A 68 1.35 3.17 23.74
N LYS A 69 2.62 2.97 23.36
CA LYS A 69 3.67 2.44 24.25
C LYS A 69 3.88 3.33 25.49
N LEU A 70 3.96 4.65 25.32
CA LEU A 70 4.08 5.61 26.44
C LEU A 70 2.86 5.62 27.38
N LYS A 71 1.67 5.29 26.87
CA LYS A 71 0.46 5.11 27.70
C LYS A 71 0.47 3.79 28.47
N GLN A 72 0.98 2.73 27.84
CA GLN A 72 0.96 1.37 28.36
C GLN A 72 2.03 1.11 29.43
N GLU A 73 3.23 1.67 29.31
CA GLU A 73 4.29 1.55 30.33
C GLU A 73 3.98 2.38 31.60
N GLY A 74 2.90 3.17 31.57
CA GLY A 74 2.60 4.18 32.58
C GLY A 74 3.68 5.26 32.61
N PHE A 75 3.34 6.48 33.06
CA PHE A 75 4.36 7.45 33.47
C PHE A 75 5.02 6.95 34.78
N GLN A 76 5.68 5.78 34.76
CA GLN A 76 6.36 5.25 35.93
C GLN A 76 7.75 5.85 36.05
N LYS A 77 7.84 6.78 37.00
CA LYS A 77 9.07 7.22 37.68
C LYS A 77 9.84 6.01 38.23
N THR A 78 10.73 5.39 37.47
CA THR A 78 11.69 4.43 38.02
C THR A 78 13.12 4.74 37.56
N GLY A 79 13.81 5.51 38.41
CA GLY A 79 15.12 5.13 38.94
C GLY A 79 16.37 5.18 38.06
N GLU A 80 16.45 4.43 36.97
CA GLU A 80 17.78 4.01 36.45
C GLU A 80 18.01 4.17 34.94
N HIS A 81 17.08 4.79 34.22
CA HIS A 81 17.39 5.44 32.95
C HIS A 81 17.07 6.91 33.07
N ILE A 82 18.06 7.76 32.77
CA ILE A 82 18.03 9.20 32.99
C ILE A 82 16.92 9.84 32.13
N TYR A 83 15.69 9.86 32.64
CA TYR A 83 14.57 10.66 32.16
C TYR A 83 14.16 11.61 33.28
N PHE A 84 14.64 12.86 33.18
CA PHE A 84 14.48 13.86 34.23
C PHE A 84 13.10 14.53 34.24
N LYS A 85 12.68 14.81 35.48
CA LYS A 85 11.58 15.69 35.90
C LYS A 85 11.53 17.00 35.11
N ALA A 86 10.38 17.32 34.53
CA ALA A 86 9.92 18.70 34.48
C ALA A 86 9.19 18.99 35.80
N ASN A 87 9.63 20.01 36.54
CA ASN A 87 8.93 20.47 37.75
C ASN A 87 7.51 20.93 37.37
N PRO A 88 6.45 20.40 38.02
CA PRO A 88 5.06 20.82 37.77
C PRO A 88 4.73 22.25 38.22
N GLU A 89 5.64 22.94 38.91
CA GLU A 89 5.36 24.21 39.59
C GLU A 89 5.60 25.48 38.74
N GLU A 90 5.96 25.37 37.46
CA GLU A 90 6.22 26.51 36.57
C GLU A 90 5.46 26.44 35.22
N ASP A 91 4.18 26.05 35.23
CA ASP A 91 3.33 26.09 34.02
C ASP A 91 2.42 27.34 34.08
N ASP A 92 2.83 28.42 33.39
CA ASP A 92 2.10 29.70 33.36
C ASP A 92 0.96 29.74 32.33
N GLY A 93 0.80 28.71 31.51
CA GLY A 93 -0.25 28.63 30.48
C GLY A 93 -0.15 29.66 29.35
N VAL A 94 0.94 30.44 29.29
CA VAL A 94 1.12 31.51 28.28
C VAL A 94 2.25 31.18 27.31
N THR A 95 3.24 30.38 27.70
CA THR A 95 4.43 30.13 26.88
C THR A 95 4.35 28.79 26.12
N PRO A 96 4.41 28.77 24.77
CA PRO A 96 4.37 27.53 23.99
C PRO A 96 5.66 26.72 24.17
N ARG A 97 5.57 25.54 24.82
CA ARG A 97 6.71 24.62 24.98
C ARG A 97 6.84 23.68 23.78
N ILE A 98 8.03 23.66 23.17
CA ILE A 98 8.42 22.81 22.02
C ILE A 98 8.73 21.40 22.51
N ILE A 99 8.24 20.38 21.79
CA ILE A 99 8.48 18.96 22.11
C ILE A 99 9.94 18.57 21.80
N PRO A 100 10.64 17.81 22.65
CA PRO A 100 12.05 17.48 22.45
C PRO A 100 12.29 16.55 21.24
N PRO A 101 13.43 16.70 20.51
CA PRO A 101 13.71 16.00 19.25
C PRO A 101 13.81 14.47 19.30
N HIS A 102 13.85 13.86 20.49
CA HIS A 102 13.92 12.40 20.61
C HIS A 102 12.57 11.70 20.31
N LEU A 103 11.45 12.43 20.30
CA LEU A 103 10.13 11.90 19.94
C LEU A 103 9.88 11.89 18.42
N TYR A 104 10.52 12.75 17.62
CA TYR A 104 10.37 12.74 16.16
C TYR A 104 11.57 13.33 15.40
N ARG A 105 11.98 12.57 14.37
CA ARG A 105 12.91 12.78 13.24
C ARG A 105 14.00 13.88 13.30
N LEU A 106 15.20 13.42 12.94
CA LEU A 106 16.30 14.18 12.34
C LEU A 106 15.83 15.02 11.14
N HIS A 107 16.35 16.23 11.07
CA HIS A 107 16.15 17.23 10.03
C HIS A 107 16.77 16.78 8.68
N LEU A 108 16.11 15.90 7.93
CA LEU A 108 16.48 15.64 6.53
C LEU A 108 16.02 16.82 5.67
N GLN A 109 16.99 17.57 5.16
CA GLN A 109 16.75 18.70 4.26
C GLN A 109 16.00 18.23 3.01
N ARG A 110 14.99 19.00 2.57
CA ARG A 110 14.18 18.70 1.37
C ARG A 110 14.95 18.84 0.05
N SER A 111 16.25 19.11 0.12
CA SER A 111 17.17 19.25 -0.99
C SER A 111 18.53 18.66 -0.62
N VAL A 112 19.27 18.21 -1.64
CA VAL A 112 20.66 17.81 -1.48
C VAL A 112 21.53 19.06 -1.43
N THR A 113 22.36 19.19 -0.40
CA THR A 113 23.27 20.32 -0.16
C THR A 113 24.60 19.79 0.39
N LEU A 114 25.57 20.66 0.64
CA LEU A 114 26.76 20.33 1.41
C LEU A 114 26.44 20.24 2.91
N SER A 115 26.78 19.11 3.51
CA SER A 115 26.49 18.79 4.90
C SER A 115 27.24 19.74 5.85
N PRO A 116 26.55 20.44 6.76
CA PRO A 116 27.19 21.22 7.82
C PRO A 116 27.97 20.35 8.82
N ASN A 117 27.58 19.08 8.95
CA ASN A 117 28.14 18.13 9.92
C ASN A 117 29.27 17.27 9.31
N ASP A 118 29.20 16.96 8.01
CA ASP A 118 30.19 16.15 7.28
C ASP A 118 31.15 16.99 6.46
N ARG A 119 31.80 17.94 7.15
CA ARG A 119 32.80 18.81 6.55
C ARG A 119 33.89 19.15 7.55
N ALA A 120 35.07 19.50 7.04
CA ALA A 120 36.06 20.16 7.87
C ALA A 120 35.57 21.54 8.33
N HIS A 121 35.85 21.88 9.59
CA HIS A 121 35.40 23.14 10.20
C HIS A 121 36.06 24.36 9.53
N GLU A 122 37.24 24.18 8.95
CA GLU A 122 38.02 25.21 8.26
C GLU A 122 37.46 25.58 6.88
N LEU A 123 36.49 24.83 6.35
CA LEU A 123 35.79 25.21 5.12
C LEU A 123 34.71 26.24 5.43
N ARG A 124 34.52 27.22 4.54
CA ARG A 124 33.37 28.12 4.58
C ARG A 124 32.33 27.66 3.57
N VAL A 125 31.10 27.49 4.03
CA VAL A 125 29.95 27.11 3.21
C VAL A 125 29.00 28.33 3.11
N SER A 126 28.40 28.56 1.94
CA SER A 126 27.40 29.63 1.74
C SER A 126 26.07 29.33 2.44
N ASP A 127 25.21 30.34 2.61
CA ASP A 127 23.92 30.20 3.29
C ASP A 127 22.97 29.20 2.59
N ASP A 128 23.04 29.13 1.26
CA ASP A 128 22.31 28.14 0.45
C ASP A 128 22.92 26.73 0.50
N GLN A 129 24.07 26.57 1.18
CA GLN A 129 24.80 25.31 1.36
C GLN A 129 25.23 24.61 0.07
N LEU A 130 25.39 25.35 -1.03
CA LEU A 130 25.83 24.79 -2.32
C LEU A 130 27.24 25.23 -2.70
N THR A 131 27.77 26.29 -2.10
CA THR A 131 29.11 26.82 -2.39
C THR A 131 30.04 26.57 -1.23
N VAL A 132 31.26 26.15 -1.51
CA VAL A 132 32.30 25.92 -0.51
C VAL A 132 33.63 26.53 -0.93
N THR A 133 34.26 27.19 0.04
CA THR A 133 35.58 27.82 -0.10
C THR A 133 36.52 27.21 0.93
N GLY A 134 37.68 26.74 0.48
CA GLY A 134 38.74 26.23 1.36
C GLY A 134 39.89 27.21 1.48
N PHE A 135 40.60 27.19 2.61
CA PHE A 135 41.70 28.12 2.90
C PHE A 135 43.04 27.37 2.96
N GLU A 136 43.44 26.88 4.13
CA GLU A 136 44.70 26.16 4.33
C GLU A 136 44.52 24.64 4.37
N GLY A 137 45.49 23.91 3.80
CA GLY A 137 45.45 22.45 3.73
C GLY A 137 44.34 21.90 2.83
N TYR A 138 44.42 20.61 2.49
CA TYR A 138 43.28 19.96 1.85
C TYR A 138 42.20 19.72 2.88
N ARG A 139 40.97 20.08 2.53
CA ARG A 139 39.79 19.90 3.37
C ARG A 139 38.61 19.42 2.55
N VAL A 140 37.84 18.48 3.08
CA VAL A 140 36.70 17.85 2.40
C VAL A 140 35.37 18.41 2.91
N ALA A 141 34.44 18.60 1.98
CA ALA A 141 33.00 18.72 2.26
C ALA A 141 32.24 17.62 1.51
N ARG A 142 31.32 16.94 2.20
CA ARG A 142 30.41 15.95 1.61
C ARG A 142 28.99 16.49 1.50
N ALA A 143 28.20 15.93 0.59
CA ALA A 143 26.78 16.23 0.49
C ALA A 143 25.93 15.51 1.55
N THR A 144 24.74 16.03 1.82
CA THR A 144 23.80 15.50 2.83
C THR A 144 23.23 14.13 2.50
N HIS A 145 23.17 13.75 1.22
CA HIS A 145 22.54 12.50 0.76
C HIS A 145 23.57 11.55 0.15
N SER A 146 23.34 10.25 0.35
CA SER A 146 24.18 9.17 -0.17
C SER A 146 23.44 8.25 -1.13
N VAL A 147 24.22 7.51 -1.91
CA VAL A 147 23.75 6.48 -2.84
C VAL A 147 24.46 5.15 -2.57
N SER A 148 23.73 4.05 -2.72
CA SER A 148 24.23 2.69 -2.52
C SER A 148 23.93 1.75 -3.70
N LYS A 149 23.03 2.15 -4.60
CA LYS A 149 22.64 1.40 -5.81
C LYS A 149 22.18 2.35 -6.91
N GLY A 150 22.22 1.92 -8.17
CA GLY A 150 21.78 2.68 -9.33
C GLY A 150 22.86 3.59 -9.94
N THR A 151 22.46 4.36 -10.95
CA THR A 151 23.33 5.28 -11.70
C THR A 151 22.99 6.73 -11.32
N TRP A 152 23.95 7.43 -10.74
CA TRP A 152 23.75 8.76 -10.16
C TRP A 152 24.78 9.77 -10.63
N TYR A 153 24.38 11.03 -10.64
CA TYR A 153 25.19 12.10 -11.21
C TYR A 153 24.99 13.44 -10.48
N PHE A 154 26.08 14.19 -10.33
CA PHE A 154 26.08 15.58 -9.85
C PHE A 154 27.15 16.41 -10.59
N GLU A 155 26.99 17.73 -10.54
CA GLU A 155 27.91 18.69 -11.17
C GLU A 155 28.62 19.56 -10.14
N VAL A 156 29.81 20.04 -10.50
CA VAL A 156 30.58 21.01 -9.73
C VAL A 156 31.03 22.13 -10.66
N ASN A 157 30.65 23.36 -10.32
CA ASN A 157 31.00 24.59 -11.01
C ASN A 157 32.17 25.26 -10.29
N PHE A 158 33.19 25.63 -11.04
CA PHE A 158 34.43 26.20 -10.50
C PHE A 158 34.35 27.73 -10.57
N LEU A 159 34.15 28.35 -9.40
CA LEU A 159 33.92 29.79 -9.30
C LEU A 159 35.20 30.58 -9.13
N LYS A 160 36.18 30.02 -8.40
CA LYS A 160 37.48 30.66 -8.17
C LYS A 160 38.56 29.60 -7.95
N GLN A 161 39.65 29.66 -8.72
CA GLN A 161 40.78 28.74 -8.57
C GLN A 161 42.12 29.49 -8.61
N PRO A 162 42.60 30.02 -7.46
CA PRO A 162 43.87 30.75 -7.39
C PRO A 162 45.08 29.94 -7.89
N GLU A 163 46.16 30.63 -8.24
CA GLU A 163 47.39 29.97 -8.67
C GLU A 163 47.95 29.07 -7.54
N GLU A 164 48.48 27.90 -7.90
CA GLU A 164 48.91 26.84 -6.97
C GLU A 164 47.78 26.21 -6.10
N SER A 165 46.51 26.56 -6.32
CA SER A 165 45.38 25.88 -5.68
C SER A 165 45.13 24.50 -6.29
N HIS A 166 44.58 23.61 -5.47
CA HIS A 166 44.27 22.25 -5.90
C HIS A 166 42.87 21.86 -5.45
N ILE A 167 42.11 21.33 -6.40
CA ILE A 167 40.75 20.89 -6.16
C ILE A 167 40.67 19.42 -6.55
N ARG A 168 39.95 18.63 -5.76
CA ARG A 168 39.53 17.28 -6.15
C ARG A 168 38.03 17.13 -6.00
N ILE A 169 37.41 16.44 -6.94
CA ILE A 169 35.99 16.11 -6.93
C ILE A 169 35.81 14.61 -7.05
N GLY A 170 34.73 14.08 -6.50
CA GLY A 170 34.37 12.67 -6.67
C GLY A 170 33.44 12.17 -5.59
N TRP A 171 33.65 10.93 -5.17
CA TRP A 171 32.77 10.21 -4.26
C TRP A 171 33.53 9.74 -3.02
N SER A 172 32.88 9.83 -1.88
CA SER A 172 33.47 9.55 -0.58
C SER A 172 32.50 8.79 0.32
N GLN A 173 32.97 7.75 0.99
CA GLN A 173 32.19 7.09 2.04
C GLN A 173 32.22 7.91 3.36
N PRO A 174 31.26 7.71 4.29
CA PRO A 174 31.12 8.55 5.49
C PRO A 174 32.37 8.63 6.37
N LEU A 175 33.08 7.51 6.54
CA LEU A 175 34.26 7.41 7.42
C LEU A 175 35.56 7.92 6.78
N ALA A 176 35.51 8.42 5.54
CA ALA A 176 36.67 9.06 4.94
C ALA A 176 37.03 10.35 5.69
N VAL A 177 38.32 10.54 5.97
CA VAL A 177 38.82 11.65 6.79
C VAL A 177 38.57 13.00 6.12
N VAL A 178 37.75 13.84 6.77
CA VAL A 178 37.40 15.16 6.21
C VAL A 178 38.53 16.20 6.30
N GLN A 179 39.51 15.96 7.16
CA GLN A 179 40.70 16.81 7.35
C GLN A 179 41.81 16.59 6.31
N SER A 180 41.57 15.76 5.29
CA SER A 180 42.51 15.43 4.21
C SER A 180 41.91 15.74 2.84
N CYS A 181 42.25 14.95 1.82
CA CYS A 181 41.71 15.05 0.47
C CYS A 181 40.95 13.79 0.07
N ILE A 182 40.03 13.94 -0.88
CA ILE A 182 39.31 12.79 -1.45
C ILE A 182 40.32 11.97 -2.27
N GLY A 183 40.28 10.66 -2.10
CA GLY A 183 41.25 9.72 -2.66
C GLY A 183 42.52 9.55 -1.82
N TYR A 184 42.53 10.02 -0.56
CA TYR A 184 43.64 9.79 0.38
C TYR A 184 43.70 8.35 0.90
N ASN A 185 42.54 7.75 1.17
CA ASN A 185 42.43 6.36 1.62
C ASN A 185 41.54 5.55 0.67
N LYS A 186 41.38 4.26 0.95
CA LYS A 186 40.52 3.34 0.19
C LYS A 186 39.03 3.71 0.18
N LEU A 187 38.57 4.60 1.06
CA LEU A 187 37.16 4.95 1.21
C LEU A 187 36.69 6.07 0.27
N SER A 188 37.57 6.57 -0.61
CA SER A 188 37.22 7.69 -1.47
C SER A 188 37.96 7.63 -2.81
N TYR A 189 37.35 8.27 -3.83
CA TYR A 189 37.79 8.24 -5.21
C TYR A 189 37.65 9.63 -5.80
N SER A 190 38.70 10.14 -6.44
CA SER A 190 38.68 11.52 -6.93
C SER A 190 39.41 11.76 -8.24
N TRP A 191 39.12 12.90 -8.84
CA TRP A 191 39.83 13.49 -9.95
C TRP A 191 40.41 14.83 -9.52
N ARG A 192 41.66 15.15 -9.94
CA ARG A 192 42.41 16.33 -9.47
C ARG A 192 42.63 17.39 -10.57
N SER A 193 42.47 18.66 -10.19
CA SER A 193 42.52 19.84 -11.07
C SER A 193 43.84 20.12 -11.77
N LEU A 194 44.99 19.78 -11.17
CA LEU A 194 46.30 20.22 -11.70
C LEU A 194 46.75 19.44 -12.96
N LYS A 195 46.78 18.11 -12.87
CA LYS A 195 47.37 17.23 -13.90
C LYS A 195 46.34 16.27 -14.51
N GLY A 196 45.05 16.45 -14.23
CA GLY A 196 43.98 15.58 -14.72
C GLY A 196 44.08 14.13 -14.22
N THR A 197 44.76 13.92 -13.09
CA THR A 197 45.05 12.60 -12.51
C THR A 197 43.91 12.12 -11.63
N LYS A 198 43.58 10.83 -11.70
CA LYS A 198 42.63 10.16 -10.79
C LYS A 198 43.35 9.63 -9.55
N PHE A 199 42.75 9.76 -8.37
CA PHE A 199 43.32 9.39 -7.08
C PHE A 199 42.43 8.44 -6.29
N HIS A 200 43.06 7.42 -5.72
CA HIS A 200 42.48 6.48 -4.77
C HIS A 200 43.62 5.92 -3.91
N ASP A 201 43.40 5.79 -2.60
CA ASP A 201 44.40 5.26 -1.66
C ASP A 201 45.77 5.99 -1.73
N ALA A 202 45.72 7.32 -1.83
CA ALA A 202 46.87 8.22 -2.04
C ALA A 202 47.65 8.00 -3.35
N ILE A 203 47.24 7.06 -4.20
CA ILE A 203 47.91 6.73 -5.46
C ILE A 203 47.27 7.52 -6.60
N GLY A 204 48.06 8.37 -7.24
CA GLY A 204 47.67 9.15 -8.42
C GLY A 204 48.01 8.45 -9.72
N LYS A 205 47.03 8.23 -10.60
CA LYS A 205 47.23 7.67 -11.95
C LYS A 205 46.84 8.70 -13.02
N LYS A 206 47.56 8.71 -14.15
CA LYS A 206 47.19 9.55 -15.31
C LYS A 206 45.82 9.10 -15.81
N TYR A 207 44.94 10.06 -16.10
CA TYR A 207 43.57 9.78 -16.52
C TYR A 207 43.15 10.64 -17.70
N GLN A 208 43.34 11.96 -17.60
CA GLN A 208 43.14 12.90 -18.71
C GLN A 208 44.38 13.75 -18.97
N LEU A 209 44.54 14.18 -20.22
CA LEU A 209 45.64 15.06 -20.61
C LEU A 209 45.27 16.50 -20.25
N GLY A 210 45.99 17.07 -19.28
CA GLY A 210 45.61 18.35 -18.69
C GLY A 210 44.48 18.21 -17.67
N GLY A 211 44.43 19.15 -16.73
CA GLY A 211 43.41 19.17 -15.70
C GLY A 211 42.17 19.99 -16.08
N TYR A 212 41.55 20.57 -15.06
CA TYR A 212 40.39 21.43 -15.19
C TYR A 212 40.64 22.74 -14.45
N LYS A 213 39.95 23.78 -14.89
CA LYS A 213 40.22 25.17 -14.48
C LYS A 213 38.93 25.92 -14.19
N GLU A 214 39.08 27.14 -13.68
CA GLU A 214 37.98 28.07 -13.46
C GLU A 214 37.12 28.23 -14.74
N GLY A 215 35.79 28.20 -14.56
CA GLY A 215 34.80 28.24 -15.66
C GLY A 215 34.39 26.86 -16.22
N ASP A 216 35.10 25.77 -15.92
CA ASP A 216 34.64 24.42 -16.28
C ASP A 216 33.46 23.97 -15.40
N VAL A 217 32.55 23.21 -15.99
CA VAL A 217 31.46 22.47 -15.32
C VAL A 217 31.80 20.99 -15.35
N LEU A 218 32.04 20.40 -14.19
CA LEU A 218 32.48 19.01 -14.11
C LEU A 218 31.38 18.11 -13.57
N GLY A 219 31.13 17.03 -14.30
CA GLY A 219 30.18 16.00 -13.93
C GLY A 219 30.85 14.81 -13.25
N CYS A 220 30.22 14.28 -12.21
CA CYS A 220 30.65 13.09 -11.50
C CYS A 220 29.54 12.04 -11.54
N LEU A 221 29.75 10.96 -12.29
CA LEU A 221 28.84 9.82 -12.35
C LEU A 221 29.36 8.68 -11.46
N ILE A 222 28.46 8.03 -10.75
CA ILE A 222 28.70 6.74 -10.11
C ILE A 222 27.62 5.75 -10.54
N HIS A 223 28.03 4.54 -10.90
CA HIS A 223 27.14 3.43 -11.13
C HIS A 223 27.45 2.33 -10.11
N LEU A 224 26.43 1.97 -9.34
CA LEU A 224 26.47 0.92 -8.34
C LEU A 224 25.45 -0.14 -8.78
N PRO A 225 25.87 -1.29 -9.35
CA PRO A 225 24.94 -2.34 -9.75
C PRO A 225 24.19 -2.85 -8.52
N HIS A 226 22.95 -3.26 -8.77
CA HIS A 226 22.16 -3.92 -7.74
C HIS A 226 22.75 -5.31 -7.50
N ASP A 227 23.30 -5.53 -6.30
CA ASP A 227 23.80 -6.83 -5.88
C ASP A 227 22.74 -7.49 -4.99
N PRO A 228 21.96 -8.46 -5.51
CA PRO A 228 20.90 -9.12 -4.74
C PRO A 228 21.42 -10.11 -3.71
N PHE A 229 22.69 -10.54 -3.82
CA PHE A 229 23.31 -11.54 -2.92
C PHE A 229 24.11 -10.88 -1.80
N LYS A 230 24.76 -9.75 -2.07
CA LYS A 230 25.53 -8.96 -1.09
C LYS A 230 25.25 -7.47 -1.27
N PRO A 231 24.16 -6.93 -0.72
CA PRO A 231 23.71 -5.59 -1.04
C PRO A 231 24.52 -4.48 -0.40
N GLY A 232 25.69 -4.18 -0.96
CA GLY A 232 26.59 -3.14 -0.43
C GLY A 232 27.08 -3.42 1.01
N PRO A 233 27.78 -2.47 1.65
CA PRO A 233 28.63 -2.73 2.82
C PRO A 233 27.94 -2.47 4.17
N SER A 234 26.64 -2.24 4.19
CA SER A 234 25.90 -2.63 5.38
C SER A 234 24.99 -3.74 4.93
N ASN A 235 24.93 -4.81 5.71
CA ASN A 235 24.00 -5.93 5.57
C ASN A 235 22.53 -5.48 5.77
N LYS A 236 22.25 -4.19 5.51
CA LYS A 236 21.05 -3.40 5.69
C LYS A 236 20.95 -2.52 4.46
N TRP A 237 19.91 -2.73 3.65
CA TRP A 237 19.57 -1.90 2.49
C TRP A 237 19.17 -0.47 2.86
N LEU A 238 18.86 -0.26 4.14
CA LEU A 238 18.37 0.98 4.71
C LEU A 238 19.52 1.71 5.42
N PRO A 239 19.53 3.05 5.37
CA PRO A 239 20.48 3.85 6.14
C PRO A 239 20.29 3.62 7.65
N SER A 240 21.33 3.88 8.44
CA SER A 240 21.28 3.76 9.91
C SER A 240 20.20 4.67 10.52
N SER A 241 19.40 4.16 11.47
CA SER A 241 18.45 4.99 12.24
C SER A 241 19.15 5.97 13.19
N LYS A 242 20.35 5.61 13.68
CA LYS A 242 21.15 6.39 14.65
C LYS A 242 20.45 6.60 16.00
N LYS A 243 19.27 6.01 16.22
CA LYS A 243 18.47 6.13 17.44
C LYS A 243 18.96 5.20 18.57
N ASP A 244 19.86 4.28 18.24
CA ASP A 244 20.66 3.45 19.14
C ASP A 244 21.83 4.19 19.78
N LEU A 245 22.22 5.35 19.22
CA LEU A 245 23.34 6.12 19.69
C LEU A 245 22.97 7.01 20.89
N PRO A 246 23.92 7.27 21.82
CA PRO A 246 23.74 8.23 22.89
C PRO A 246 23.28 9.60 22.39
N LEU A 247 22.26 10.17 23.03
CA LEU A 247 21.80 11.52 22.76
C LEU A 247 22.51 12.49 23.69
N ILE A 248 23.18 13.48 23.11
CA ILE A 248 23.85 14.56 23.85
C ILE A 248 23.13 15.88 23.60
N ASN A 249 23.08 16.75 24.61
CA ASN A 249 22.62 18.13 24.44
C ASN A 249 23.84 19.04 24.37
N PHE A 250 24.05 19.67 23.23
CA PHE A 250 25.13 20.61 22.99
C PHE A 250 24.57 21.94 22.51
N LYS A 251 24.84 23.02 23.24
CA LYS A 251 24.39 24.39 22.91
C LYS A 251 22.89 24.46 22.57
N HIS A 252 22.05 23.90 23.46
CA HIS A 252 20.59 23.87 23.35
C HIS A 252 20.04 23.08 22.16
N ASN A 253 20.87 22.26 21.50
CA ASN A 253 20.48 21.36 20.44
C ASN A 253 20.86 19.92 20.81
N TYR A 254 20.03 18.97 20.41
CA TYR A 254 20.27 17.54 20.68
C TYR A 254 20.96 16.88 19.47
N PHE A 255 21.98 16.07 19.73
CA PHE A 255 22.74 15.33 18.73
C PHE A 255 22.88 13.86 19.13
N TYR A 256 23.00 12.98 18.15
CA TYR A 256 23.39 11.58 18.37
C TYR A 256 24.90 11.44 18.22
N GLU A 257 25.56 10.85 19.22
CA GLU A 257 27.01 10.66 19.25
C GLU A 257 27.38 9.22 18.86
N GLY A 258 28.30 9.04 17.91
CA GLY A 258 28.77 7.73 17.48
C GLY A 258 30.29 7.61 17.53
N HIS A 259 30.79 6.39 17.77
CA HIS A 259 32.21 6.08 17.68
C HIS A 259 32.55 5.48 16.31
N ASP A 260 33.54 6.06 15.63
CA ASP A 260 33.96 5.67 14.28
C ASP A 260 35.23 4.81 14.30
N GLU A 261 35.10 3.50 14.09
CA GLU A 261 36.23 2.55 14.01
C GLU A 261 36.73 2.37 12.57
N VAL A 262 37.43 3.38 12.06
CA VAL A 262 37.91 3.43 10.66
C VAL A 262 38.82 2.26 10.29
N SER A 263 39.61 1.76 11.24
CA SER A 263 40.54 0.65 11.04
C SER A 263 39.85 -0.66 10.63
N ASP A 264 38.67 -0.93 11.18
CA ASP A 264 37.98 -2.20 10.95
C ASP A 264 37.17 -2.18 9.67
N VAL A 265 36.64 -1.01 9.31
CA VAL A 265 36.03 -0.81 7.98
C VAL A 265 37.05 -1.01 6.88
N LEU A 266 38.29 -0.53 7.05
CA LEU A 266 39.35 -0.71 6.05
C LEU A 266 39.80 -2.17 5.88
N LYS A 267 39.69 -3.01 6.92
CA LYS A 267 40.04 -4.45 6.87
C LYS A 267 39.00 -5.27 6.11
N ASN A 268 37.73 -4.85 6.13
CA ASN A 268 36.59 -5.59 5.59
C ASN A 268 36.08 -5.03 4.25
N LEU A 269 36.94 -4.32 3.49
CA LEU A 269 36.54 -3.75 2.21
C LEU A 269 36.41 -4.81 1.11
N GLU A 270 35.20 -4.96 0.59
CA GLU A 270 34.91 -5.84 -0.54
C GLU A 270 34.63 -5.03 -1.82
N PRO A 271 35.25 -5.37 -2.96
CA PRO A 271 34.91 -4.78 -4.27
C PRO A 271 33.47 -5.10 -4.69
N LEU A 272 32.78 -4.14 -5.32
CA LEU A 272 31.47 -4.32 -5.94
C LEU A 272 31.65 -4.51 -7.46
N GLN A 273 31.59 -5.75 -7.93
CA GLN A 273 31.81 -6.06 -9.34
C GLN A 273 30.81 -5.34 -10.25
N GLY A 274 31.30 -4.74 -11.35
CA GLY A 274 30.47 -4.00 -12.32
C GLY A 274 30.14 -2.57 -11.90
N SER A 275 30.54 -2.15 -10.69
CA SER A 275 30.49 -0.74 -10.29
C SER A 275 31.52 0.09 -11.04
N ARG A 276 31.22 1.38 -11.25
CA ARG A 276 32.17 2.30 -11.88
C ARG A 276 31.93 3.76 -11.53
N ILE A 277 32.98 4.56 -11.68
CA ILE A 277 32.95 6.03 -11.59
C ILE A 277 33.45 6.60 -12.91
N GLU A 278 32.69 7.56 -13.45
CA GLU A 278 33.01 8.29 -14.68
C GLU A 278 32.98 9.80 -14.41
N PHE A 279 33.88 10.54 -15.05
CA PHE A 279 33.92 12.00 -14.96
C PHE A 279 33.60 12.64 -16.30
N PHE A 280 33.00 13.83 -16.26
CA PHE A 280 32.61 14.60 -17.42
C PHE A 280 33.20 16.01 -17.31
N LYS A 281 33.62 16.58 -18.45
CA LYS A 281 34.09 17.96 -18.54
C LYS A 281 33.23 18.70 -19.56
N ASN A 282 32.47 19.70 -19.10
CA ASN A 282 31.53 20.48 -19.91
C ASN A 282 30.58 19.57 -20.72
N GLY A 283 30.02 18.55 -20.05
CA GLY A 283 29.13 17.56 -20.62
C GLY A 283 29.78 16.45 -21.46
N LYS A 284 31.08 16.52 -21.76
CA LYS A 284 31.79 15.49 -22.53
C LYS A 284 32.37 14.41 -21.59
N PRO A 285 32.15 13.11 -21.87
CA PRO A 285 32.70 12.03 -21.04
C PRO A 285 34.23 11.99 -21.13
N CYS A 286 34.90 11.84 -19.99
CA CYS A 286 36.35 11.67 -19.89
C CYS A 286 36.77 10.18 -19.82
N GLY A 287 35.82 9.25 -19.93
CA GLY A 287 36.02 7.80 -19.81
C GLY A 287 35.75 7.27 -18.40
N VAL A 288 36.01 5.97 -18.20
CA VAL A 288 35.86 5.31 -16.90
C VAL A 288 37.10 5.56 -16.05
N ALA A 289 36.91 6.21 -14.90
CA ALA A 289 37.98 6.50 -13.96
C ALA A 289 38.25 5.31 -13.04
N PHE A 290 37.22 4.69 -12.49
CA PHE A 290 37.37 3.56 -11.57
C PHE A 290 36.34 2.50 -11.91
N THR A 291 36.72 1.23 -11.80
CA THR A 291 35.83 0.06 -11.88
C THR A 291 35.97 -0.74 -10.60
N ASP A 292 34.94 -1.53 -10.30
CA ASP A 292 34.91 -2.46 -9.16
C ASP A 292 35.29 -1.76 -7.84
N ILE A 293 34.72 -0.57 -7.63
CA ILE A 293 34.92 0.21 -6.40
C ILE A 293 34.36 -0.56 -5.20
N TYR A 294 34.92 -0.31 -4.02
CA TYR A 294 34.46 -0.97 -2.80
C TYR A 294 32.97 -0.75 -2.53
N ARG A 295 32.32 -1.74 -1.94
CA ARG A 295 30.94 -1.62 -1.45
C ARG A 295 30.87 -0.42 -0.51
N GLY A 296 29.90 0.48 -0.74
CA GLY A 296 29.81 1.78 -0.08
C GLY A 296 28.42 2.39 -0.08
N PHE A 297 28.06 3.11 0.98
CA PHE A 297 27.28 4.33 0.78
C PHE A 297 28.25 5.42 0.34
N TYR A 298 27.96 6.05 -0.79
CA TYR A 298 28.80 7.09 -1.36
C TYR A 298 28.08 8.43 -1.34
N HIS A 299 28.78 9.44 -0.82
CA HIS A 299 28.35 10.83 -0.88
C HIS A 299 29.13 11.56 -1.97
N PRO A 300 28.46 12.45 -2.73
CA PRO A 300 29.15 13.49 -3.49
C PRO A 300 30.11 14.26 -2.58
N ALA A 301 31.33 14.48 -3.02
CA ALA A 301 32.34 15.13 -2.20
C ALA A 301 33.27 16.02 -3.03
N VAL A 302 33.71 17.12 -2.42
CA VAL A 302 34.75 18.02 -2.94
C VAL A 302 35.84 18.25 -1.90
N SER A 303 37.09 18.36 -2.33
CA SER A 303 38.20 18.77 -1.48
C SER A 303 38.96 19.94 -2.07
N LEU A 304 39.19 20.97 -1.26
CA LEU A 304 39.75 22.25 -1.67
C LEU A 304 41.05 22.54 -0.93
N PHE A 305 41.97 23.24 -1.61
CA PHE A 305 43.25 23.71 -1.09
C PHE A 305 43.53 25.12 -1.61
N ARG A 306 44.01 26.04 -0.76
CA ARG A 306 44.44 27.42 -1.07
C ARG A 306 43.39 28.31 -1.73
N ASN A 307 42.40 28.76 -0.96
CA ASN A 307 41.41 29.79 -1.35
C ASN A 307 40.58 29.47 -2.60
N ALA A 308 40.48 28.19 -2.96
CA ALA A 308 39.63 27.72 -4.05
C ALA A 308 38.16 27.73 -3.63
N THR A 309 37.27 28.09 -4.57
CA THR A 309 35.81 28.14 -4.39
C THR A 309 35.12 27.34 -5.48
N VAL A 310 34.25 26.42 -5.08
CA VAL A 310 33.39 25.65 -5.99
C VAL A 310 31.94 25.68 -5.54
N ARG A 311 31.03 25.51 -6.49
CA ARG A 311 29.60 25.37 -6.26
C ARG A 311 29.11 24.02 -6.78
N CYS A 312 28.55 23.20 -5.90
CA CYS A 312 27.96 21.93 -6.27
C CYS A 312 26.54 22.16 -6.82
N ASN A 313 26.16 21.40 -7.85
CA ASN A 313 24.82 21.32 -8.39
C ASN A 313 24.36 19.87 -8.38
N PHE A 314 23.39 19.57 -7.52
CA PHE A 314 22.86 18.21 -7.33
C PHE A 314 21.60 17.94 -8.17
N GLY A 315 21.12 18.91 -8.94
CA GLY A 315 19.84 18.87 -9.65
C GLY A 315 18.71 19.60 -8.89
N PRO A 316 17.47 19.60 -9.42
CA PRO A 316 17.01 18.88 -10.61
C PRO A 316 17.45 19.51 -11.95
N LYS A 317 17.92 20.77 -11.92
CA LYS A 317 18.38 21.49 -13.12
C LYS A 317 19.90 21.36 -13.27
N LEU A 318 20.34 20.25 -13.85
CA LEU A 318 21.74 20.04 -14.25
C LEU A 318 21.96 20.59 -15.66
N GLN A 319 23.19 21.02 -15.96
CA GLN A 319 23.52 21.53 -17.29
C GLN A 319 23.69 20.40 -18.32
N TYR A 320 24.31 19.30 -17.89
CA TYR A 320 24.71 18.20 -18.75
C TYR A 320 24.45 16.84 -18.06
N LEU A 321 23.19 16.44 -17.91
CA LEU A 321 22.84 15.12 -17.37
C LEU A 321 23.07 14.03 -18.43
N PRO A 322 23.95 13.02 -18.17
CA PRO A 322 24.16 11.92 -19.10
C PRO A 322 22.92 11.02 -19.23
N PRO A 323 22.62 10.48 -20.43
CA PRO A 323 21.50 9.54 -20.62
C PRO A 323 21.59 8.34 -19.68
N GLY A 324 20.47 7.99 -19.03
CA GLY A 324 20.38 6.86 -18.11
C GLY A 324 20.93 7.10 -16.69
N ALA A 325 21.50 8.28 -16.41
CA ALA A 325 21.87 8.69 -15.07
C ALA A 325 20.75 9.52 -14.41
N ARG A 326 20.64 9.43 -13.08
CA ARG A 326 19.69 10.22 -12.29
C ARG A 326 20.40 11.35 -11.53
N PRO A 327 19.80 12.55 -11.42
CA PRO A 327 20.35 13.62 -10.61
C PRO A 327 20.29 13.25 -9.13
N MET A 328 21.27 13.69 -8.34
CA MET A 328 21.27 13.50 -6.88
C MET A 328 20.01 14.04 -6.20
N SER A 329 19.36 15.08 -6.73
CA SER A 329 18.09 15.61 -6.21
C SER A 329 16.95 14.59 -6.19
N ALA A 330 16.97 13.59 -7.08
CA ALA A 330 15.99 12.50 -7.07
C ALA A 330 16.17 11.55 -5.87
N ARG A 331 17.31 11.62 -5.17
CA ARG A 331 17.60 10.79 -3.99
C ARG A 331 16.82 11.21 -2.74
N VAL A 332 16.31 12.43 -2.70
CA VAL A 332 15.63 12.99 -1.52
C VAL A 332 14.44 12.13 -1.11
N GLU A 333 13.54 11.81 -2.04
CA GLU A 333 12.33 11.03 -1.72
C GLU A 333 12.65 9.58 -1.38
N GLU A 334 13.53 8.92 -2.14
CA GLU A 334 13.91 7.53 -1.88
C GLU A 334 14.62 7.38 -0.54
N LEU A 335 15.58 8.25 -0.21
CA LEU A 335 16.28 8.20 1.07
C LEU A 335 15.33 8.53 2.23
N TYR A 336 14.35 9.41 2.02
CA TYR A 336 13.33 9.72 3.03
C TYR A 336 12.46 8.50 3.37
N VAL A 337 12.06 7.73 2.35
CA VAL A 337 11.33 6.47 2.54
C VAL A 337 12.21 5.44 3.23
N GLU A 338 13.44 5.24 2.75
CA GLU A 338 14.38 4.28 3.32
C GLU A 338 14.74 4.60 4.80
N GLN A 339 14.97 5.87 5.12
CA GLN A 339 15.22 6.30 6.51
C GLN A 339 13.97 6.15 7.38
N THR A 340 12.79 6.46 6.84
CA THR A 340 11.51 6.23 7.52
C THR A 340 11.36 4.75 7.88
N LEU A 341 11.61 3.85 6.93
CA LEU A 341 11.57 2.42 7.15
C LEU A 341 12.60 1.99 8.19
N SER A 342 13.83 2.53 8.17
CA SER A 342 14.86 2.25 9.18
C SER A 342 14.42 2.65 10.60
N ASP A 343 13.75 3.78 10.74
CA ASP A 343 13.21 4.25 12.02
C ASP A 343 12.02 3.40 12.50
N ILE A 344 11.13 2.97 11.59
CA ILE A 344 10.05 2.02 11.90
C ILE A 344 10.64 0.74 12.47
N LEU A 345 11.64 0.21 11.78
CA LEU A 345 12.34 -1.01 12.18
C LEU A 345 12.95 -0.82 13.57
N PHE A 346 13.69 0.26 13.80
CA PHE A 346 14.28 0.52 15.11
C PHE A 346 13.24 0.64 16.24
N LEU A 347 12.15 1.39 16.04
CA LEU A 347 11.14 1.64 17.06
C LEU A 347 10.30 0.40 17.36
N ALA A 348 9.96 -0.40 16.34
CA ALA A 348 9.33 -1.69 16.53
C ALA A 348 10.25 -2.62 17.34
N CYS A 349 11.56 -2.59 17.08
CA CYS A 349 12.53 -3.49 17.72
C CYS A 349 12.84 -3.21 19.20
N ASN A 350 12.51 -2.05 19.77
CA ASN A 350 12.88 -1.64 21.13
C ASN A 350 11.67 -1.34 22.05
N GLY A 351 10.47 -1.83 21.73
CA GLY A 351 9.26 -1.70 22.54
C GLY A 351 8.78 -3.00 23.18
N HIS A 352 8.63 -3.00 24.51
CA HIS A 352 8.18 -4.16 25.30
C HIS A 352 6.67 -4.48 25.20
N TYR A 353 5.95 -3.90 24.23
CA TYR A 353 4.62 -4.36 23.85
C TYR A 353 4.66 -5.13 22.54
N CYS A 354 4.31 -6.41 22.65
CA CYS A 354 3.95 -7.32 21.57
C CYS A 354 4.96 -7.36 20.40
N PHE A 355 6.13 -7.86 20.74
CA PHE A 355 7.20 -8.28 19.83
C PHE A 355 6.82 -9.46 18.90
N SER A 356 5.62 -10.02 19.03
CA SER A 356 5.26 -11.25 18.30
C SER A 356 4.64 -11.01 16.93
N THR A 357 3.93 -9.89 16.71
CA THR A 357 3.18 -9.68 15.46
C THR A 357 3.82 -8.67 14.52
N CYS A 358 4.28 -7.53 15.00
CA CYS A 358 4.91 -6.52 14.13
C CYS A 358 6.44 -6.68 14.03
N VAL A 359 7.06 -7.24 15.07
CA VAL A 359 8.52 -7.43 15.13
C VAL A 359 8.96 -8.75 14.49
N SER A 360 8.14 -9.81 14.51
CA SER A 360 8.35 -11.06 13.75
C SER A 360 8.57 -10.82 12.25
N TRP A 361 7.79 -9.91 11.66
CA TRP A 361 7.87 -9.59 10.24
C TRP A 361 9.04 -8.68 9.87
N MET A 362 9.48 -7.84 10.78
CA MET A 362 10.47 -6.79 10.50
C MET A 362 11.87 -7.08 11.06
N GLN A 363 12.02 -7.90 12.11
CA GLN A 363 13.31 -8.38 12.61
C GLN A 363 13.88 -9.58 11.86
N HIS A 364 13.04 -10.39 11.19
CA HIS A 364 13.53 -11.42 10.25
C HIS A 364 14.28 -10.81 9.07
N ALA A 365 13.96 -9.57 8.71
CA ALA A 365 14.57 -8.86 7.59
C ALA A 365 15.89 -8.14 7.92
N LEU A 366 16.28 -7.98 9.19
CA LEU A 366 17.45 -7.17 9.59
C LEU A 366 18.43 -7.80 10.58
N ARG A 367 18.18 -9.00 11.11
CA ARG A 367 19.22 -9.83 11.72
C ARG A 367 19.42 -11.05 10.84
N GLY A 368 20.49 -11.02 10.04
CA GLY A 368 21.18 -12.26 9.71
C GLY A 368 21.73 -12.87 11.00
N ALA A 369 20.90 -13.59 11.75
CA ALA A 369 21.19 -15.01 11.83
C ALA A 369 20.65 -15.51 10.50
N GLN A 370 21.56 -15.74 9.55
CA GLN A 370 21.20 -16.13 8.20
C GLN A 370 20.44 -17.46 8.36
N LYS A 371 19.11 -17.43 8.37
CA LYS A 371 18.30 -18.64 8.38
C LYS A 371 18.45 -19.23 7.01
N MET A 372 19.43 -20.10 6.87
CA MET A 372 19.78 -20.73 5.61
C MET A 372 18.59 -21.53 5.09
N LEU A 373 17.79 -22.13 5.98
CA LEU A 373 16.57 -22.87 5.62
C LEU A 373 15.34 -21.95 5.53
N LYS A 374 14.70 -21.91 4.35
CA LYS A 374 13.40 -21.24 4.13
C LYS A 374 12.32 -22.23 3.76
N VAL A 375 11.12 -21.99 4.30
CA VAL A 375 9.90 -22.75 4.02
C VAL A 375 8.84 -21.77 3.52
N VAL A 376 8.27 -22.04 2.37
CA VAL A 376 7.18 -21.26 1.76
C VAL A 376 5.95 -22.15 1.69
N PRO A 377 4.92 -21.90 2.54
CA PRO A 377 3.63 -22.57 2.41
C PRO A 377 2.95 -22.16 1.10
N VAL A 378 2.44 -23.14 0.36
CA VAL A 378 1.70 -22.96 -0.89
C VAL A 378 0.37 -23.69 -0.73
N CYS A 379 -0.72 -22.94 -0.62
CA CYS A 379 -2.06 -23.52 -0.51
C CYS A 379 -2.43 -24.28 -1.79
N ALA A 380 -2.87 -25.51 -1.61
CA ALA A 380 -3.32 -26.40 -2.66
C ALA A 380 -4.74 -26.88 -2.40
N LEU A 381 -5.46 -27.18 -3.48
CA LEU A 381 -6.84 -27.67 -3.41
C LEU A 381 -7.71 -26.73 -2.55
N SER A 382 -8.48 -27.28 -1.61
CA SER A 382 -9.32 -26.53 -0.67
C SER A 382 -8.60 -26.15 0.63
N ASP A 383 -7.85 -27.09 1.19
CA ASP A 383 -7.33 -27.06 2.56
C ASP A 383 -5.94 -27.68 2.72
N ASN A 384 -5.32 -28.17 1.64
CA ASN A 384 -4.00 -28.79 1.67
C ASN A 384 -2.88 -27.73 1.65
N TYR A 385 -1.76 -28.09 2.26
CA TYR A 385 -0.50 -27.39 2.16
C TYR A 385 0.51 -28.19 1.35
N MET A 386 1.09 -27.54 0.36
CA MET A 386 2.38 -27.93 -0.22
C MET A 386 3.45 -26.98 0.29
N TYR A 387 4.70 -27.41 0.28
CA TYR A 387 5.79 -26.54 0.73
C TYR A 387 6.90 -26.46 -0.30
N LEU A 388 7.37 -25.25 -0.59
CA LEU A 388 8.66 -25.06 -1.24
C LEU A 388 9.69 -24.79 -0.14
N VAL A 389 10.67 -25.68 -0.03
CA VAL A 389 11.73 -25.62 0.98
C VAL A 389 13.05 -25.43 0.27
N TYR A 390 13.84 -24.44 0.64
CA TYR A 390 15.12 -24.19 -0.03
C TYR A 390 16.14 -23.56 0.89
N ASN A 391 17.41 -23.77 0.54
CA ASN A 391 18.51 -23.06 1.16
C ASN A 391 18.72 -21.71 0.47
N GLU A 392 18.72 -20.61 1.24
CA GLU A 392 18.92 -19.26 0.69
C GLU A 392 20.31 -19.05 0.10
N LYS A 393 21.32 -19.81 0.54
CA LYS A 393 22.70 -19.63 0.09
C LYS A 393 22.96 -20.17 -1.30
N ASP A 394 22.45 -21.36 -1.62
CA ASP A 394 22.62 -21.99 -2.93
C ASP A 394 21.35 -21.88 -3.82
N HIS A 395 20.25 -21.34 -3.29
CA HIS A 395 18.92 -21.32 -3.92
C HIS A 395 18.48 -22.68 -4.44
N LYS A 396 18.93 -23.77 -3.81
CA LYS A 396 18.56 -25.14 -4.15
C LYS A 396 17.61 -25.67 -3.08
N GLY A 397 16.59 -26.40 -3.52
CA GLY A 397 15.52 -26.81 -2.62
C GLY A 397 14.71 -27.99 -3.11
N PHE A 398 13.64 -28.29 -2.41
CA PHE A 398 12.69 -29.34 -2.73
C PHE A 398 11.25 -28.90 -2.47
N ALA A 399 10.33 -29.57 -3.14
CA ALA A 399 8.91 -29.47 -2.87
C ALA A 399 8.49 -30.56 -1.88
N VAL A 400 7.60 -30.25 -0.95
CA VAL A 400 6.92 -31.26 -0.12
C VAL A 400 5.48 -31.40 -0.59
N ASP A 401 5.06 -32.64 -0.83
CA ASP A 401 3.71 -33.02 -1.30
C ASP A 401 3.19 -32.16 -2.46
N PRO A 402 3.89 -32.07 -3.61
CA PRO A 402 3.52 -31.18 -4.71
C PRO A 402 2.31 -31.69 -5.52
N VAL A 403 1.12 -31.68 -4.94
CA VAL A 403 -0.13 -32.10 -5.62
C VAL A 403 -0.56 -31.18 -6.77
N GLU A 404 -0.24 -29.88 -6.70
CA GLU A 404 -0.38 -28.91 -7.80
C GLU A 404 0.99 -28.32 -8.20
N PRO A 405 1.85 -29.08 -8.91
CA PRO A 405 3.25 -28.71 -9.18
C PRO A 405 3.46 -27.35 -9.83
N GLN A 406 2.49 -26.84 -10.62
CA GLN A 406 2.58 -25.53 -11.25
C GLN A 406 2.62 -24.38 -10.24
N LYS A 407 1.92 -24.51 -9.10
CA LYS A 407 1.97 -23.48 -8.04
C LYS A 407 3.33 -23.46 -7.36
N ILE A 408 3.91 -24.64 -7.13
CA ILE A 408 5.30 -24.77 -6.66
C ILE A 408 6.28 -24.17 -7.67
N LYS A 409 6.06 -24.43 -8.97
CA LYS A 409 6.89 -23.87 -10.05
C LYS A 409 6.85 -22.35 -10.04
N ALA A 410 5.66 -21.75 -9.95
CA ALA A 410 5.50 -20.30 -9.86
C ALA A 410 6.20 -19.73 -8.61
N ALA A 411 6.02 -20.37 -7.46
CA ALA A 411 6.68 -19.97 -6.21
C ALA A 411 8.21 -20.06 -6.29
N ALA A 412 8.73 -21.10 -6.97
CA ALA A 412 10.14 -21.31 -7.20
C ALA A 412 10.73 -20.31 -8.21
N GLU A 413 10.03 -20.02 -9.32
CA GLU A 413 10.44 -19.02 -10.32
C GLU A 413 10.51 -17.61 -9.74
N GLU A 414 9.49 -17.22 -8.95
CA GLU A 414 9.45 -15.94 -8.25
C GLU A 414 10.67 -15.77 -7.33
N ARG A 415 11.10 -16.86 -6.67
CA ARG A 415 12.20 -16.87 -5.69
C ARG A 415 13.53 -17.33 -6.27
N LYS A 416 13.58 -17.61 -7.58
CA LYS A 416 14.76 -18.12 -8.32
C LYS A 416 15.34 -19.41 -7.71
N VAL A 417 14.48 -20.28 -7.20
CA VAL A 417 14.85 -21.54 -6.57
C VAL A 417 14.96 -22.65 -7.61
N THR A 418 16.05 -23.40 -7.57
CA THR A 418 16.19 -24.65 -8.32
C THR A 418 15.61 -25.80 -7.50
N VAL A 419 14.43 -26.27 -7.91
CA VAL A 419 13.79 -27.46 -7.31
C VAL A 419 14.57 -28.69 -7.74
N ALA A 420 15.24 -29.32 -6.79
CA ALA A 420 16.14 -30.46 -6.97
C ALA A 420 15.56 -31.77 -6.42
N ALA A 421 14.47 -31.71 -5.64
CA ALA A 421 13.74 -32.91 -5.27
C ALA A 421 12.25 -32.63 -4.98
N ALA A 422 11.47 -33.71 -4.92
CA ALA A 422 10.17 -33.77 -4.25
C ALA A 422 10.26 -34.74 -3.07
N LEU A 423 9.78 -34.32 -1.90
CA LEU A 423 9.58 -35.18 -0.74
C LEU A 423 8.08 -35.44 -0.60
N VAL A 424 7.66 -36.68 -0.75
CA VAL A 424 6.27 -37.07 -0.60
C VAL A 424 6.12 -37.79 0.73
N THR A 425 5.22 -37.28 1.58
CA THR A 425 5.01 -37.79 2.94
C THR A 425 4.28 -39.14 2.90
N HIS A 426 3.26 -39.28 2.04
CA HIS A 426 2.51 -40.51 1.87
C HIS A 426 1.74 -40.57 0.53
N HIS A 427 1.11 -41.72 0.25
CA HIS A 427 0.59 -42.06 -1.08
C HIS A 427 -0.81 -41.53 -1.40
N HIS A 428 -1.50 -40.83 -0.49
CA HIS A 428 -2.83 -40.31 -0.79
C HIS A 428 -2.76 -39.30 -1.94
N TRP A 429 -3.81 -39.29 -2.76
CA TRP A 429 -3.82 -38.56 -4.03
C TRP A 429 -3.65 -37.05 -3.84
N ASP A 430 -4.17 -36.49 -2.76
CA ASP A 430 -4.09 -35.07 -2.42
C ASP A 430 -2.70 -34.63 -1.92
N HIS A 431 -1.76 -35.58 -1.78
CA HIS A 431 -0.33 -35.33 -1.52
C HIS A 431 0.56 -35.78 -2.68
N ALA A 432 0.32 -36.99 -3.19
CA ALA A 432 1.16 -37.65 -4.21
C ALA A 432 0.63 -37.51 -5.65
N GLY A 433 -0.64 -37.12 -5.84
CA GLY A 433 -1.33 -37.15 -7.14
C GLY A 433 -0.74 -36.22 -8.20
N GLY A 434 -0.01 -35.18 -7.77
CA GLY A 434 0.70 -34.25 -8.66
C GLY A 434 2.00 -34.80 -9.23
N MET A 435 2.51 -35.94 -8.78
CA MET A 435 3.85 -36.43 -9.14
C MET A 435 4.05 -36.67 -10.64
N GLY A 436 3.01 -37.10 -11.36
CA GLY A 436 3.09 -37.26 -12.82
C GLY A 436 3.29 -35.92 -13.55
N GLU A 437 2.66 -34.85 -13.08
CA GLU A 437 2.89 -33.50 -13.60
C GLU A 437 4.23 -32.93 -13.13
N PHE A 438 4.61 -33.20 -11.87
CA PHE A 438 5.91 -32.80 -11.34
C PHE A 438 7.05 -33.30 -12.23
N ARG A 439 6.98 -34.54 -12.73
CA ARG A 439 7.96 -35.11 -13.67
C ARG A 439 7.99 -34.46 -15.04
N LYS A 440 6.86 -33.92 -15.51
CA LYS A 440 6.82 -33.16 -16.78
C LYS A 440 7.53 -31.82 -16.63
N ILE A 441 7.43 -31.20 -15.45
CA ILE A 441 8.07 -29.91 -15.15
C ILE A 441 9.56 -30.10 -14.82
N TRP A 442 9.86 -31.07 -13.95
CA TRP A 442 11.21 -31.43 -13.50
C TRP A 442 11.49 -32.90 -13.80
N PRO A 443 12.10 -33.17 -14.97
CA PRO A 443 12.51 -34.52 -15.34
C PRO A 443 13.48 -35.15 -14.33
N SER A 444 13.56 -36.48 -14.32
CA SER A 444 14.27 -37.26 -13.29
C SER A 444 15.79 -37.05 -13.22
N ASP A 445 16.40 -36.51 -14.28
CA ASP A 445 17.81 -36.11 -14.31
C ASP A 445 18.06 -34.75 -13.63
N LYS A 446 17.00 -33.99 -13.35
CA LYS A 446 17.06 -32.65 -12.75
C LYS A 446 16.52 -32.59 -11.32
N ALA A 447 15.53 -33.41 -10.99
CA ALA A 447 14.98 -33.50 -9.65
C ALA A 447 14.74 -34.94 -9.23
N GLU A 448 15.11 -35.29 -8.01
CA GLU A 448 14.82 -36.60 -7.42
C GLU A 448 13.43 -36.62 -6.77
N ALA A 449 12.88 -37.80 -6.47
CA ALA A 449 11.67 -37.89 -5.65
C ALA A 449 11.83 -38.96 -4.57
N TYR A 450 11.48 -38.60 -3.34
CA TYR A 450 11.63 -39.40 -2.13
C TYR A 450 10.28 -39.70 -1.50
N GLY A 451 10.11 -40.91 -0.98
CA GLY A 451 8.89 -41.37 -0.30
C GLY A 451 9.11 -42.69 0.43
N GLY A 452 8.23 -43.04 1.37
CA GLY A 452 8.34 -44.30 2.14
C GLY A 452 7.55 -45.48 1.56
N ASP A 453 6.81 -45.27 0.47
CA ASP A 453 5.82 -46.23 -0.05
C ASP A 453 5.96 -46.42 -1.56
N ASP A 454 5.96 -47.67 -2.01
CA ASP A 454 6.08 -48.02 -3.45
C ASP A 454 4.85 -47.58 -4.25
N ARG A 455 3.73 -47.27 -3.57
CA ARG A 455 2.50 -46.74 -4.18
C ARG A 455 2.60 -45.27 -4.58
N ILE A 456 3.64 -44.56 -4.15
CA ILE A 456 3.89 -43.19 -4.62
C ILE A 456 4.48 -43.28 -6.02
N ASP A 457 3.73 -42.81 -7.00
CA ASP A 457 4.16 -42.84 -8.39
C ASP A 457 5.40 -41.96 -8.63
N HIS A 458 6.27 -42.42 -9.53
CA HIS A 458 7.46 -41.70 -9.98
C HIS A 458 8.53 -41.40 -8.91
N LEU A 459 8.61 -42.21 -7.84
CA LEU A 459 9.74 -42.15 -6.90
C LEU A 459 11.08 -42.45 -7.57
N THR A 460 12.12 -41.73 -7.16
CA THR A 460 13.51 -42.06 -7.47
C THR A 460 14.15 -42.86 -6.34
N HIS A 461 13.81 -42.53 -5.09
CA HIS A 461 14.37 -43.13 -3.89
C HIS A 461 13.28 -43.46 -2.88
N LYS A 462 13.25 -44.71 -2.42
CA LYS A 462 12.44 -45.10 -1.28
C LYS A 462 13.26 -44.96 -0.01
N VAL A 463 12.75 -44.23 0.98
CA VAL A 463 13.47 -43.96 2.24
C VAL A 463 12.96 -44.79 3.41
N SER A 464 13.86 -45.13 4.33
CA SER A 464 13.59 -45.88 5.56
C SER A 464 13.65 -45.00 6.81
N HIS A 465 13.25 -45.53 7.96
CA HIS A 465 13.32 -44.83 9.25
C HIS A 465 14.75 -44.38 9.58
N GLU A 466 14.89 -43.14 10.03
CA GLU A 466 16.15 -42.45 10.34
C GLU A 466 17.15 -42.34 9.19
N GLU A 467 16.72 -42.62 7.95
CA GLU A 467 17.57 -42.46 6.79
C GLU A 467 17.90 -40.99 6.54
N LYS A 468 19.19 -40.72 6.35
CA LYS A 468 19.73 -39.36 6.20
C LYS A 468 20.23 -39.13 4.79
N PHE A 469 19.80 -38.04 4.17
CA PHE A 469 20.24 -37.62 2.85
C PHE A 469 20.32 -36.09 2.77
N LYS A 470 20.88 -35.57 1.68
CA LYS A 470 21.07 -34.14 1.48
C LYS A 470 20.45 -33.66 0.18
N ILE A 471 19.80 -32.51 0.23
CA ILE A 471 19.31 -31.80 -0.95
C ILE A 471 19.92 -30.39 -0.92
N GLY A 472 20.94 -30.16 -1.74
CA GLY A 472 21.78 -28.97 -1.60
C GLY A 472 22.55 -29.02 -0.27
N GLU A 473 22.54 -27.93 0.49
CA GLU A 473 23.12 -27.88 1.85
C GLU A 473 22.13 -28.31 2.96
N LEU A 474 20.88 -28.65 2.62
CA LEU A 474 19.88 -29.09 3.59
C LEU A 474 20.08 -30.57 3.96
N GLU A 475 20.12 -30.87 5.25
CA GLU A 475 20.14 -32.23 5.78
C GLU A 475 18.72 -32.67 6.09
N VAL A 476 18.34 -33.83 5.55
CA VAL A 476 17.01 -34.41 5.72
C VAL A 476 17.13 -35.74 6.42
N VAL A 477 16.33 -35.95 7.46
CA VAL A 477 16.15 -37.22 8.15
C VAL A 477 14.71 -37.67 7.94
N ALA A 478 14.54 -38.84 7.34
CA ALA A 478 13.24 -39.46 7.13
C ALA A 478 12.83 -40.25 8.37
N TYR A 479 11.79 -39.82 9.08
CA TYR A 479 11.20 -40.59 10.16
C TYR A 479 9.99 -41.37 9.65
N HIS A 480 10.11 -42.69 9.64
CA HIS A 480 8.97 -43.57 9.40
C HIS A 480 7.97 -43.43 10.55
N THR A 481 6.76 -42.96 10.23
CA THR A 481 5.69 -42.66 11.19
C THR A 481 4.40 -43.40 10.79
N PRO A 482 4.39 -44.74 10.87
CA PRO A 482 3.26 -45.53 10.41
C PRO A 482 2.04 -45.25 11.28
N CYS A 483 0.88 -45.04 10.66
CA CYS A 483 -0.46 -45.15 11.24
C CYS A 483 -1.49 -44.63 10.23
N HIS A 484 -1.32 -43.36 9.85
CA HIS A 484 -2.14 -42.73 8.82
C HIS A 484 -2.02 -43.49 7.49
N THR A 485 -0.80 -43.79 7.07
CA THR A 485 -0.52 -44.87 6.11
C THR A 485 0.64 -45.72 6.63
N LYS A 486 0.80 -46.95 6.13
CA LYS A 486 1.92 -47.83 6.53
C LYS A 486 3.27 -47.29 6.09
N GLY A 487 3.32 -46.55 4.99
CA GLY A 487 4.55 -45.98 4.43
C GLY A 487 4.77 -44.50 4.75
N HIS A 488 4.01 -43.91 5.69
CA HIS A 488 4.10 -42.48 5.98
C HIS A 488 5.49 -42.08 6.50
N ILE A 489 6.05 -41.01 5.96
CA ILE A 489 7.33 -40.42 6.36
C ILE A 489 7.13 -38.97 6.81
N CYS A 490 7.61 -38.64 8.00
CA CYS A 490 7.84 -37.26 8.41
C CYS A 490 9.29 -36.86 8.06
N TYR A 491 9.48 -35.74 7.36
CA TYR A 491 10.81 -35.27 6.99
C TYR A 491 11.28 -34.20 7.96
N TYR A 492 12.25 -34.53 8.79
CA TYR A 492 12.94 -33.57 9.65
C TYR A 492 14.11 -32.96 8.88
N VAL A 493 14.13 -31.64 8.80
CA VAL A 493 15.05 -30.90 7.94
C VAL A 493 15.81 -29.90 8.80
N SER A 494 17.13 -29.97 8.69
CA SER A 494 18.07 -29.10 9.36
C SER A 494 19.08 -28.52 8.38
N HIS A 495 19.73 -27.44 8.77
CA HIS A 495 20.91 -26.95 8.07
C HIS A 495 22.07 -26.89 9.08
N PRO A 496 23.31 -27.29 8.72
CA PRO A 496 24.42 -27.41 9.67
C PRO A 496 24.78 -26.10 10.40
N GLU A 497 24.49 -24.97 9.77
CA GLU A 497 24.75 -23.62 10.28
C GLU A 497 23.47 -22.87 10.71
N ASP A 498 22.32 -23.56 10.81
CA ASP A 498 21.04 -22.98 11.23
C ASP A 498 20.46 -23.76 12.41
N GLU A 499 20.20 -23.07 13.52
CA GLU A 499 19.53 -23.62 14.70
C GLU A 499 18.03 -23.86 14.46
N ASN A 500 17.47 -23.38 13.34
CA ASN A 500 16.07 -23.61 13.00
C ASN A 500 15.89 -24.97 12.34
N HIS A 501 15.24 -25.86 13.08
CA HIS A 501 14.80 -27.15 12.58
C HIS A 501 13.33 -27.11 12.21
N VAL A 502 12.96 -27.83 11.15
CA VAL A 502 11.57 -27.98 10.73
C VAL A 502 11.26 -29.46 10.53
N VAL A 503 10.01 -29.84 10.74
CA VAL A 503 9.51 -31.16 10.41
C VAL A 503 8.25 -31.01 9.56
N PHE A 504 8.26 -31.69 8.42
CA PHE A 504 7.09 -31.83 7.56
C PHE A 504 6.40 -33.12 7.93
N THR A 505 5.20 -33.00 8.49
CA THR A 505 4.53 -34.12 9.16
C THR A 505 3.44 -34.77 8.32
N GLY A 506 3.15 -34.22 7.14
CA GLY A 506 2.02 -34.65 6.32
C GLY A 506 0.78 -34.76 7.20
N ASP A 507 0.19 -35.94 7.18
CA ASP A 507 -1.04 -36.23 7.91
C ASP A 507 -0.79 -36.98 9.22
N THR A 508 0.46 -37.24 9.61
CA THR A 508 0.72 -37.87 10.91
C THR A 508 0.41 -36.92 12.07
N LEU A 509 0.92 -35.69 12.04
CA LEU A 509 0.73 -34.68 13.08
C LEU A 509 0.14 -33.41 12.46
N PHE A 510 -1.00 -32.96 12.96
CA PHE A 510 -1.61 -31.66 12.66
C PHE A 510 -1.44 -30.71 13.86
N ILE A 511 -1.68 -29.42 13.65
CA ILE A 511 -1.70 -28.45 14.76
C ILE A 511 -2.91 -28.75 15.65
N ALA A 512 -2.64 -29.16 16.89
CA ALA A 512 -3.58 -29.66 17.88
C ALA A 512 -4.36 -30.94 17.48
N GLY A 513 -3.91 -31.68 16.47
CA GLY A 513 -4.56 -32.90 15.98
C GLY A 513 -3.59 -33.97 15.47
N CYS A 514 -4.14 -35.06 14.95
CA CYS A 514 -3.39 -36.11 14.25
C CYS A 514 -4.23 -36.70 13.11
N GLY A 515 -3.58 -37.37 12.17
CA GLY A 515 -4.27 -38.06 11.07
C GLY A 515 -5.19 -39.17 11.53
N ARG A 516 -6.19 -39.46 10.70
CA ARG A 516 -7.00 -40.67 10.81
C ARG A 516 -6.15 -41.90 10.57
N PHE A 517 -6.47 -43.00 11.25
CA PHE A 517 -5.68 -44.24 11.25
C PHE A 517 -6.15 -45.16 10.11
N PHE A 518 -5.76 -44.89 8.85
CA PHE A 518 -6.24 -45.73 7.74
C PHE A 518 -5.54 -47.09 7.66
N GLU A 519 -4.26 -47.17 8.01
CA GLU A 519 -3.47 -48.41 7.80
C GLU A 519 -2.67 -48.86 9.03
N GLY A 520 -2.92 -48.27 10.20
CA GLY A 520 -2.29 -48.62 11.46
C GLY A 520 -3.21 -48.39 12.66
N ASP A 521 -2.63 -48.32 13.86
CA ASP A 521 -3.38 -48.24 15.10
C ASP A 521 -2.93 -47.10 16.03
N GLY A 522 -3.68 -46.89 17.12
CA GLY A 522 -3.40 -45.84 18.09
C GLY A 522 -2.08 -46.03 18.84
N ALA A 523 -1.58 -47.27 18.98
CA ALA A 523 -0.27 -47.50 19.59
C ALA A 523 0.85 -47.01 18.65
N GLN A 524 0.71 -47.25 17.34
CA GLN A 524 1.63 -46.75 16.32
C GLN A 524 1.56 -45.22 16.19
N MET A 525 0.37 -44.61 16.24
CA MET A 525 0.26 -43.14 16.26
C MET A 525 0.87 -42.56 17.54
N HIS A 526 0.59 -43.17 18.70
CA HIS A 526 1.17 -42.73 19.96
C HIS A 526 2.70 -42.80 19.92
N HIS A 527 3.27 -43.89 19.42
CA HIS A 527 4.70 -44.03 19.20
C HIS A 527 5.24 -42.97 18.24
N SER A 528 4.58 -42.77 17.09
CA SER A 528 4.97 -41.76 16.10
C SER A 528 4.97 -40.34 16.67
N LEU A 529 3.92 -39.96 17.39
CA LEU A 529 3.79 -38.62 17.95
C LEU A 529 4.65 -38.41 19.20
N ASN A 530 4.64 -39.33 20.16
CA ASN A 530 5.22 -39.11 21.49
C ASN A 530 6.64 -39.67 21.62
N GLU A 531 6.98 -40.75 20.91
CA GLU A 531 8.29 -41.41 21.02
C GLU A 531 9.24 -41.10 19.85
N ILE A 532 8.71 -40.69 18.69
CA ILE A 532 9.52 -40.24 17.55
C ILE A 532 9.51 -38.71 17.48
N LEU A 533 8.37 -38.11 17.10
CA LEU A 533 8.28 -36.65 16.91
C LEU A 533 8.43 -35.87 18.23
N GLY A 534 7.91 -36.41 19.33
CA GLY A 534 8.02 -35.82 20.66
C GLY A 534 9.45 -35.76 21.22
N LYS A 535 10.39 -36.53 20.64
CA LYS A 535 11.82 -36.45 20.99
C LYS A 535 12.58 -35.37 20.22
N LEU A 536 11.97 -34.79 19.18
CA LEU A 536 12.56 -33.65 18.48
C LEU A 536 12.64 -32.45 19.44
N PRO A 537 13.60 -31.53 19.23
CA PRO A 537 13.70 -30.31 20.02
C PRO A 537 12.38 -29.51 20.02
N ASP A 538 12.01 -28.92 21.15
CA ASP A 538 10.70 -28.25 21.33
C ASP A 538 10.51 -27.05 20.40
N GLU A 539 11.61 -26.42 19.98
CA GLU A 539 11.68 -25.33 19.02
C GLU A 539 11.51 -25.78 17.55
N THR A 540 11.50 -27.09 17.29
CA THR A 540 11.30 -27.64 15.93
C THR A 540 9.93 -27.22 15.41
N LYS A 541 9.92 -26.56 14.26
CA LYS A 541 8.68 -26.08 13.63
C LYS A 541 7.95 -27.20 12.90
N VAL A 542 6.64 -27.28 13.10
CA VAL A 542 5.78 -28.30 12.51
C VAL A 542 5.00 -27.71 11.33
N TYR A 543 5.09 -28.36 10.18
CA TYR A 543 4.35 -28.04 8.95
C TYR A 543 3.54 -29.27 8.52
N CYS A 544 2.22 -29.19 8.63
CA CYS A 544 1.30 -30.31 8.44
C CYS A 544 0.54 -30.25 7.11
N GLY A 545 -0.04 -31.37 6.70
CA GLY A 545 -0.67 -31.54 5.39
C GLY A 545 -1.91 -30.68 5.14
N HIS A 546 -2.72 -30.43 6.17
CA HIS A 546 -4.03 -29.78 6.05
C HIS A 546 -4.22 -28.65 7.07
N GLU A 547 -5.08 -27.69 6.70
CA GLU A 547 -5.54 -26.59 7.56
C GLU A 547 -6.74 -26.99 8.44
N TYR A 548 -6.52 -27.89 9.39
CA TYR A 548 -7.53 -28.36 10.36
C TYR A 548 -7.47 -27.69 11.73
N THR A 549 -6.56 -26.75 11.93
CA THR A 549 -6.21 -26.17 13.23
C THR A 549 -7.41 -25.68 14.04
N VAL A 550 -8.38 -24.98 13.43
CA VAL A 550 -9.57 -24.50 14.16
C VAL A 550 -10.48 -25.66 14.59
N SER A 551 -10.64 -26.68 13.75
CA SER A 551 -11.42 -27.89 14.07
C SER A 551 -10.75 -28.65 15.20
N ASP A 552 -9.45 -28.88 15.09
CA ASP A 552 -8.66 -29.65 16.05
C ASP A 552 -8.58 -28.96 17.40
N LEU A 553 -8.45 -27.62 17.43
CA LEU A 553 -8.47 -26.85 18.67
C LEU A 553 -9.86 -26.82 19.34
N LYS A 554 -10.96 -26.88 18.58
CA LYS A 554 -12.30 -27.05 19.17
C LYS A 554 -12.44 -28.43 19.80
N PHE A 555 -11.92 -29.47 19.16
CA PHE A 555 -11.88 -30.82 19.74
C PHE A 555 -10.99 -30.87 21.00
N ALA A 556 -9.79 -30.28 20.94
CA ALA A 556 -8.90 -30.17 22.09
C ALA A 556 -9.56 -29.43 23.25
N GLN A 557 -10.31 -28.35 22.98
CA GLN A 557 -11.06 -27.61 24.00
C GLN A 557 -12.22 -28.44 24.59
N TYR A 558 -12.87 -29.28 23.78
CA TYR A 558 -13.92 -30.17 24.25
C TYR A 558 -13.38 -31.30 25.16
N ILE A 559 -12.23 -31.88 24.79
CA ILE A 559 -11.59 -32.98 25.53
C ILE A 559 -10.81 -32.51 26.77
N GLU A 560 -10.23 -31.31 26.73
CA GLU A 560 -9.50 -30.69 27.86
C GLU A 560 -10.01 -29.25 28.14
N PRO A 561 -11.26 -29.04 28.60
CA PRO A 561 -11.85 -27.71 28.80
C PRO A 561 -11.10 -26.79 29.77
N GLY A 562 -10.33 -27.36 30.69
CA GLY A 562 -9.47 -26.66 31.64
C GLY A 562 -8.19 -26.09 31.03
N ASN A 563 -7.79 -26.52 29.83
CA ASN A 563 -6.52 -26.09 29.23
C ASN A 563 -6.63 -24.69 28.62
N GLN A 564 -6.10 -23.70 29.33
CA GLN A 564 -6.09 -22.30 28.88
C GLN A 564 -5.25 -22.10 27.61
N LYS A 565 -4.15 -22.86 27.41
CA LYS A 565 -3.33 -22.76 26.20
C LYS A 565 -4.11 -23.15 24.94
N VAL A 566 -5.00 -24.13 25.04
CA VAL A 566 -5.90 -24.51 23.94
C VAL A 566 -6.88 -23.39 23.63
N LYS A 567 -7.46 -22.72 24.64
CA LYS A 567 -8.38 -21.58 24.43
C LYS A 567 -7.66 -20.41 23.74
N ASP A 568 -6.48 -20.07 24.22
CA ASP A 568 -5.69 -18.97 23.68
C ASP A 568 -5.26 -19.27 22.22
N LYS A 569 -4.86 -20.52 21.95
CA LYS A 569 -4.49 -20.97 20.59
C LYS A 569 -5.72 -21.03 19.68
N LEU A 570 -6.91 -21.40 20.17
CA LEU A 570 -8.16 -21.36 19.41
C LEU A 570 -8.54 -19.92 19.01
N ASP A 571 -8.46 -18.98 19.94
CA ASP A 571 -8.71 -17.56 19.67
C ASP A 571 -7.71 -16.99 18.66
N TRP A 572 -6.43 -17.40 18.75
CA TRP A 572 -5.41 -17.08 17.77
C TRP A 572 -5.77 -17.64 16.39
N ALA A 573 -6.10 -18.92 16.30
CA ALA A 573 -6.43 -19.59 15.04
C ALA A 573 -7.67 -18.99 14.37
N MET A 574 -8.73 -18.66 15.13
CA MET A 574 -9.92 -18.00 14.60
C MET A 574 -9.61 -16.61 14.02
N LYS A 575 -8.69 -15.86 14.64
CA LYS A 575 -8.27 -14.54 14.14
C LYS A 575 -7.46 -14.65 12.85
N LEU A 576 -6.57 -15.65 12.73
CA LEU A 576 -5.81 -15.91 11.50
C LEU A 576 -6.74 -16.35 10.36
N CYS A 577 -7.66 -17.28 10.64
CA CYS A 577 -8.64 -17.76 9.69
C CYS A 577 -9.56 -16.63 9.17
N ALA A 578 -10.04 -15.73 10.05
CA ALA A 578 -10.81 -14.54 9.64
C ALA A 578 -10.04 -13.60 8.70
N ARG A 579 -8.71 -13.65 8.71
CA ARG A 579 -7.82 -12.87 7.82
C ARG A 579 -7.33 -13.66 6.61
N HIS A 580 -7.74 -14.92 6.44
CA HIS A 580 -7.27 -15.81 5.39
C HIS A 580 -5.74 -16.05 5.43
N GLU A 581 -5.16 -16.08 6.64
CA GLU A 581 -3.75 -16.38 6.87
C GLU A 581 -3.58 -17.86 7.31
N PRO A 582 -2.51 -18.55 6.86
CA PRO A 582 -2.26 -19.94 7.25
C PRO A 582 -1.90 -20.06 8.74
N THR A 583 -2.33 -21.13 9.39
CA THR A 583 -2.00 -21.39 10.80
C THR A 583 -0.69 -22.16 10.98
N VAL A 584 -0.05 -22.61 9.90
CA VAL A 584 1.30 -23.19 9.93
C VAL A 584 2.39 -22.10 9.92
N PRO A 585 3.54 -22.33 10.56
CA PRO A 585 3.88 -23.48 11.41
C PRO A 585 3.41 -23.33 12.87
N SER A 586 3.31 -24.46 13.57
CA SER A 586 3.41 -24.53 15.04
C SER A 586 4.79 -25.07 15.47
N THR A 587 5.01 -25.48 16.72
CA THR A 587 6.24 -26.15 17.18
C THR A 587 5.95 -27.42 17.99
N ILE A 588 6.92 -28.33 18.06
CA ILE A 588 6.80 -29.56 18.88
C ILE A 588 6.48 -29.24 20.35
N GLY A 589 7.06 -28.16 20.90
CA GLY A 589 6.75 -27.69 22.25
C GLY A 589 5.30 -27.20 22.40
N GLU A 590 4.79 -26.42 21.45
CA GLU A 590 3.38 -25.98 21.45
C GLU A 590 2.41 -27.15 21.32
N GLU A 591 2.76 -28.17 20.51
CA GLU A 591 1.95 -29.37 20.36
C GLU A 591 1.92 -30.19 21.65
N LYS A 592 3.03 -30.30 22.40
CA LYS A 592 3.02 -30.90 23.76
C LYS A 592 2.12 -30.14 24.75
N GLU A 593 1.86 -28.86 24.53
CA GLU A 593 0.97 -28.04 25.37
C GLU A 593 -0.50 -28.07 24.95
N THR A 594 -0.78 -28.23 23.65
CA THR A 594 -2.12 -28.00 23.07
C THR A 594 -2.72 -29.19 22.33
N ASN A 595 -1.90 -30.14 21.88
CA ASN A 595 -2.36 -31.29 21.12
C ASN A 595 -2.78 -32.43 22.07
N PRO A 596 -4.06 -32.84 22.09
CA PRO A 596 -4.53 -33.87 23.00
C PRO A 596 -3.83 -35.23 22.76
N PHE A 597 -3.37 -35.50 21.53
CA PHE A 597 -2.68 -36.75 21.16
C PHE A 597 -1.21 -36.78 21.59
N MET A 598 -0.61 -35.62 21.90
CA MET A 598 0.71 -35.50 22.55
C MET A 598 0.61 -35.32 24.07
N ARG A 599 -0.62 -35.36 24.60
CA ARG A 599 -0.96 -35.14 26.01
C ARG A 599 -1.76 -36.28 26.60
N THR A 600 -1.58 -37.50 26.10
CA THR A 600 -2.29 -38.70 26.56
C THR A 600 -2.04 -39.04 28.04
N TRP A 601 -1.04 -38.42 28.66
CA TRP A 601 -0.75 -38.45 30.10
C TRP A 601 -1.65 -37.54 30.95
N SER A 602 -2.37 -36.59 30.35
CA SER A 602 -3.26 -35.66 31.05
C SER A 602 -4.43 -36.41 31.70
N LYS A 603 -4.58 -36.24 33.02
CA LYS A 603 -5.68 -36.88 33.78
C LYS A 603 -7.05 -36.40 33.32
N GLU A 604 -7.16 -35.13 32.95
CA GLU A 604 -8.41 -34.52 32.46
C GLU A 604 -8.84 -35.18 31.15
N ILE A 605 -7.91 -35.31 30.19
CA ILE A 605 -8.14 -36.01 28.92
C ILE A 605 -8.54 -37.46 29.17
N GLN A 606 -7.78 -38.20 29.99
CA GLN A 606 -8.09 -39.61 30.27
C GLN A 606 -9.44 -39.80 30.97
N GLN A 607 -9.84 -38.89 31.87
CA GLN A 607 -11.16 -38.93 32.50
C GLN A 607 -12.26 -38.67 31.47
N LYS A 608 -12.10 -37.62 30.64
CA LYS A 608 -13.09 -37.25 29.64
C LYS A 608 -13.30 -38.35 28.60
N VAL A 609 -12.21 -38.99 28.15
CA VAL A 609 -12.27 -40.12 27.24
C VAL A 609 -12.94 -41.33 27.91
N ARG A 610 -12.66 -41.64 29.18
CA ARG A 610 -13.38 -42.70 29.93
C ARG A 610 -14.88 -42.44 30.03
N GLU A 611 -15.28 -41.20 30.32
CA GLU A 611 -16.70 -40.80 30.35
C GLU A 611 -17.39 -41.01 28.98
N VAL A 612 -16.68 -40.75 27.88
CA VAL A 612 -17.18 -40.96 26.52
C VAL A 612 -17.21 -42.45 26.15
N MET A 613 -16.18 -43.23 26.50
CA MET A 613 -16.09 -44.67 26.22
C MET A 613 -17.10 -45.50 27.04
N ASP A 614 -17.40 -45.12 28.28
CA ASP A 614 -18.42 -45.77 29.11
C ASP A 614 -19.86 -45.52 28.58
N SER A 615 -20.04 -44.57 27.66
CA SER A 615 -21.32 -44.33 26.97
C SER A 615 -21.58 -45.18 25.72
N GLY A 616 -20.68 -46.13 25.40
CA GLY A 616 -20.94 -47.26 24.50
C GLY A 616 -20.31 -47.15 23.10
N ASP A 617 -19.28 -47.97 22.89
CA ASP A 617 -18.52 -48.21 21.66
C ASP A 617 -19.32 -48.91 20.51
N LYS A 618 -18.93 -48.61 19.26
CA LYS A 618 -18.95 -49.43 18.01
C LYS A 618 -19.86 -49.12 16.79
N GLU A 619 -20.48 -47.94 16.69
CA GLU A 619 -20.87 -47.36 15.38
C GLU A 619 -20.38 -45.89 15.37
N ASP A 620 -19.54 -45.38 14.47
CA ASP A 620 -18.97 -45.85 13.22
C ASP A 620 -18.09 -44.65 12.75
N ASP A 621 -16.75 -44.79 12.61
CA ASP A 621 -15.91 -43.70 12.09
C ASP A 621 -16.39 -43.25 10.70
N LEU A 622 -17.03 -44.16 9.95
CA LEU A 622 -17.78 -43.85 8.76
C LEU A 622 -18.99 -42.97 9.12
N ALA A 623 -19.82 -43.29 10.11
CA ALA A 623 -20.90 -42.39 10.56
C ALA A 623 -20.41 -41.01 11.07
N ILE A 624 -19.20 -40.87 11.61
CA ILE A 624 -18.64 -39.55 11.98
C ILE A 624 -18.22 -38.77 10.73
N ALA A 625 -17.55 -39.42 9.79
CA ALA A 625 -17.16 -38.82 8.51
C ALA A 625 -18.38 -38.52 7.62
N GLU A 626 -19.34 -39.43 7.55
CA GLU A 626 -20.65 -39.27 6.91
C GLU A 626 -21.46 -38.20 7.65
N GLY A 627 -21.38 -38.13 8.97
CA GLY A 627 -21.99 -37.08 9.77
C GLY A 627 -21.44 -35.69 9.45
N ALA A 628 -20.15 -35.56 9.08
CA ALA A 628 -19.54 -34.28 8.74
C ALA A 628 -19.65 -33.92 7.24
N VAL A 629 -19.43 -34.91 6.35
CA VAL A 629 -19.38 -34.72 4.89
C VAL A 629 -20.74 -34.93 4.24
N LEU A 630 -21.49 -35.93 4.70
CA LEU A 630 -22.84 -36.25 4.24
C LEU A 630 -23.91 -35.65 5.16
N VAL A 631 -23.58 -34.53 5.86
CA VAL A 631 -24.59 -33.70 6.50
C VAL A 631 -25.66 -33.42 5.46
N LYS A 632 -26.87 -33.91 5.76
CA LYS A 632 -28.02 -33.59 4.94
C LYS A 632 -28.23 -32.10 5.07
N SER A 633 -28.09 -31.39 3.95
CA SER A 633 -28.48 -29.99 3.89
C SER A 633 -29.92 -29.86 4.37
N CYS A 634 -30.23 -28.78 5.07
CA CYS A 634 -31.62 -28.38 5.18
C CYS A 634 -32.22 -28.24 3.78
N GLU A 635 -33.54 -28.39 3.66
CA GLU A 635 -34.19 -28.12 2.38
C GLU A 635 -33.86 -26.69 1.96
N VAL A 636 -33.27 -26.56 0.78
CA VAL A 636 -33.09 -25.27 0.15
C VAL A 636 -34.48 -24.64 0.02
N PRO A 637 -34.69 -23.37 0.42
CA PRO A 637 -35.98 -22.71 0.29
C PRO A 637 -36.57 -22.91 -1.11
N LYS A 638 -37.87 -23.21 -1.20
CA LYS A 638 -38.52 -23.53 -2.49
C LYS A 638 -38.45 -22.38 -3.51
N ASP A 639 -38.20 -21.17 -3.03
CA ASP A 639 -38.02 -19.94 -3.79
C ASP A 639 -36.55 -19.61 -4.11
N ALA A 640 -35.59 -20.45 -3.72
CA ALA A 640 -34.19 -20.26 -4.04
C ALA A 640 -33.94 -20.40 -5.55
N ILE A 641 -33.12 -19.48 -6.08
CA ILE A 641 -32.78 -19.42 -7.50
C ILE A 641 -31.54 -20.30 -7.76
N PRO A 642 -31.63 -21.39 -8.55
CA PRO A 642 -30.47 -22.20 -8.91
C PRO A 642 -29.51 -21.39 -9.79
N ILE A 643 -28.20 -21.58 -9.58
CA ILE A 643 -27.18 -20.92 -10.40
C ILE A 643 -27.16 -21.55 -11.80
N ARG A 644 -27.41 -20.71 -12.81
CA ARG A 644 -27.41 -21.08 -14.22
C ARG A 644 -27.14 -19.84 -15.08
N GLY A 645 -26.07 -19.89 -15.87
CA GLY A 645 -25.79 -18.88 -16.89
C GLY A 645 -26.63 -19.08 -18.16
N TYR A 646 -26.54 -18.14 -19.09
CA TYR A 646 -27.17 -18.24 -20.41
C TYR A 646 -26.55 -19.38 -21.23
N ASP A 647 -27.39 -20.21 -21.84
CA ASP A 647 -26.94 -21.27 -22.74
C ASP A 647 -26.88 -20.77 -24.18
N PHE A 648 -25.67 -20.55 -24.69
CA PHE A 648 -25.46 -20.08 -26.06
C PHE A 648 -25.87 -21.11 -27.14
N ASN A 649 -26.14 -22.37 -26.79
CA ASN A 649 -26.75 -23.32 -27.72
C ASN A 649 -28.19 -22.93 -28.10
N GLU A 650 -28.87 -22.08 -27.31
CA GLU A 650 -30.17 -21.49 -27.65
C GLU A 650 -30.08 -20.35 -28.68
N GLY A 651 -28.87 -20.03 -29.16
CA GLY A 651 -28.60 -18.90 -30.05
C GLY A 651 -28.23 -17.62 -29.29
N ILE A 652 -28.14 -16.50 -29.99
CA ILE A 652 -27.80 -15.19 -29.40
C ILE A 652 -29.09 -14.41 -29.18
N ASP A 653 -29.61 -14.47 -27.95
CA ASP A 653 -30.76 -13.68 -27.49
C ASP A 653 -30.32 -12.81 -26.31
N PHE A 654 -30.16 -11.51 -26.55
CA PHE A 654 -29.69 -10.58 -25.53
C PHE A 654 -30.69 -10.40 -24.38
N SER A 655 -31.99 -10.51 -24.64
CA SER A 655 -33.01 -10.40 -23.59
C SER A 655 -32.93 -11.58 -22.64
N LYS A 656 -32.80 -12.80 -23.17
CA LYS A 656 -32.60 -13.99 -22.35
C LYS A 656 -31.24 -14.00 -21.64
N LEU A 657 -30.18 -13.53 -22.30
CA LEU A 657 -28.86 -13.37 -21.68
C LEU A 657 -28.91 -12.41 -20.47
N MET A 658 -29.54 -11.25 -20.63
CA MET A 658 -29.69 -10.29 -19.53
C MET A 658 -30.62 -10.82 -18.43
N ALA A 659 -31.64 -11.61 -18.76
CA ALA A 659 -32.49 -12.26 -17.77
C ALA A 659 -31.72 -13.31 -16.93
N SER A 660 -30.80 -14.05 -17.55
CA SER A 660 -30.00 -15.07 -16.85
C SER A 660 -29.03 -14.47 -15.83
N TYR A 661 -28.75 -13.16 -15.88
CA TYR A 661 -27.86 -12.52 -14.93
C TYR A 661 -28.35 -12.66 -13.48
N MET A 662 -29.67 -12.73 -13.26
CA MET A 662 -30.25 -13.02 -11.94
C MET A 662 -29.69 -14.32 -11.34
N SER A 663 -29.50 -15.35 -12.16
CA SER A 663 -28.99 -16.68 -11.78
C SER A 663 -27.50 -16.90 -12.09
N THR A 664 -26.75 -15.87 -12.48
CA THR A 664 -25.33 -16.04 -12.91
C THR A 664 -24.32 -15.90 -11.75
N GLY A 665 -24.59 -15.06 -10.75
CA GLY A 665 -23.71 -14.85 -9.59
C GLY A 665 -22.96 -13.51 -9.60
N PHE A 666 -22.37 -13.14 -8.46
CA PHE A 666 -21.56 -11.92 -8.26
C PHE A 666 -22.26 -10.62 -8.76
N GLN A 667 -21.52 -9.74 -9.45
CA GLN A 667 -22.09 -8.48 -9.97
C GLN A 667 -23.12 -8.70 -11.08
N ALA A 668 -23.12 -9.84 -11.78
CA ALA A 668 -24.19 -10.16 -12.72
C ALA A 668 -25.54 -10.29 -12.00
N SER A 669 -25.58 -11.00 -10.87
CA SER A 669 -26.80 -11.08 -10.04
C SER A 669 -27.19 -9.71 -9.46
N HIS A 670 -26.24 -8.84 -9.12
CA HIS A 670 -26.56 -7.47 -8.72
C HIS A 670 -27.19 -6.66 -9.86
N LEU A 671 -26.70 -6.80 -11.11
CA LEU A 671 -27.30 -6.16 -12.27
C LEU A 671 -28.71 -6.69 -12.55
N GLY A 672 -28.92 -8.02 -12.45
CA GLY A 672 -30.25 -8.61 -12.56
C GLY A 672 -31.23 -8.08 -11.50
N ARG A 673 -30.78 -7.93 -10.25
CA ARG A 673 -31.56 -7.31 -9.17
C ARG A 673 -31.84 -5.84 -9.44
N ALA A 674 -30.87 -5.08 -9.95
CA ALA A 674 -31.04 -3.68 -10.31
C ALA A 674 -32.09 -3.49 -11.42
N VAL A 675 -32.09 -4.34 -12.45
CA VAL A 675 -33.12 -4.33 -13.51
C VAL A 675 -34.51 -4.58 -12.91
N LYS A 676 -34.64 -5.57 -12.03
CA LYS A 676 -35.90 -5.86 -11.32
C LYS A 676 -36.37 -4.67 -10.47
N GLU A 677 -35.45 -4.04 -9.75
CA GLU A 677 -35.74 -2.91 -8.86
C GLU A 677 -36.18 -1.67 -9.66
N VAL A 678 -35.49 -1.35 -10.76
CA VAL A 678 -35.88 -0.23 -11.65
C VAL A 678 -37.24 -0.50 -12.30
N ASN A 679 -37.50 -1.72 -12.75
CA ASN A 679 -38.83 -2.10 -13.26
C ASN A 679 -39.90 -1.97 -12.18
N ALA A 680 -39.61 -2.30 -10.92
CA ALA A 680 -40.53 -2.10 -9.81
C ALA A 680 -40.83 -0.61 -9.56
N MET A 681 -39.84 0.29 -9.73
CA MET A 681 -40.07 1.74 -9.69
C MET A 681 -41.03 2.20 -10.79
N LEU A 682 -40.81 1.74 -12.02
CA LEU A 682 -41.66 2.07 -13.18
C LEU A 682 -43.07 1.49 -13.06
N ASP A 683 -43.18 0.24 -12.60
CA ASP A 683 -44.45 -0.40 -12.30
C ASP A 683 -45.23 0.34 -11.21
N ALA A 684 -44.55 0.73 -10.12
CA ALA A 684 -45.16 1.52 -9.04
C ALA A 684 -45.60 2.90 -9.54
N ARG A 685 -44.91 3.47 -10.53
CA ARG A 685 -45.28 4.72 -11.18
C ARG A 685 -46.52 4.59 -12.07
N GLU A 686 -46.71 3.45 -12.73
CA GLU A 686 -47.82 3.22 -13.67
C GLU A 686 -49.09 2.65 -13.01
N ARG A 687 -48.95 1.66 -12.12
CA ARG A 687 -50.11 0.88 -11.59
C ARG A 687 -50.86 1.58 -10.47
N ASP A 688 -50.19 2.40 -9.66
CA ASP A 688 -50.80 3.06 -8.50
C ASP A 688 -51.54 4.38 -8.88
N GLN A 689 -51.85 4.59 -10.17
CA GLN A 689 -52.59 5.77 -10.65
C GLN A 689 -53.99 5.91 -10.02
N GLU A 690 -54.67 4.81 -9.68
CA GLU A 690 -55.98 4.83 -9.02
C GLU A 690 -55.92 5.25 -7.53
N ASN A 691 -54.79 5.01 -6.86
CA ASN A 691 -54.54 5.42 -5.46
C ASN A 691 -53.81 6.77 -5.35
N ALA A 692 -53.39 7.34 -6.48
CA ALA A 692 -52.76 8.65 -6.51
C ALA A 692 -53.79 9.71 -6.08
N LYS A 693 -53.34 10.68 -5.28
CA LYS A 693 -54.12 11.90 -5.01
C LYS A 693 -54.23 12.70 -6.32
N SER A 694 -55.17 12.34 -7.18
CA SER A 694 -55.35 12.92 -8.51
C SER A 694 -55.46 14.44 -8.42
N GLY A 695 -54.65 15.15 -9.21
CA GLY A 695 -54.65 16.62 -9.29
C GLY A 695 -53.69 17.35 -8.34
N GLN A 696 -52.80 16.64 -7.64
CA GLN A 696 -51.73 17.28 -6.85
C GLN A 696 -50.47 17.53 -7.69
N PHE A 697 -49.93 18.73 -7.56
CA PHE A 697 -48.69 19.16 -8.21
C PHE A 697 -47.61 19.41 -7.16
N PHE A 698 -46.35 19.26 -7.55
CA PHE A 698 -45.24 19.66 -6.70
C PHE A 698 -45.26 21.18 -6.47
N VAL A 699 -44.69 21.60 -5.35
CA VAL A 699 -44.47 23.04 -5.09
C VAL A 699 -43.47 23.62 -6.08
N TYR A 700 -42.56 22.80 -6.59
CA TYR A 700 -41.60 23.18 -7.61
C TYR A 700 -41.19 21.98 -8.47
N PRO A 701 -41.23 22.09 -9.81
CA PRO A 701 -41.97 23.10 -10.57
C PRO A 701 -43.48 22.93 -10.37
N GLU A 702 -44.23 24.03 -10.32
CA GLU A 702 -45.68 24.02 -10.06
C GLU A 702 -46.48 23.27 -11.14
N GLN A 703 -45.91 23.14 -12.34
CA GLN A 703 -46.50 22.43 -13.48
C GLN A 703 -46.32 20.91 -13.41
N ARG A 704 -45.49 20.40 -12.48
CA ARG A 704 -45.15 18.98 -12.41
C ARG A 704 -46.15 18.23 -11.53
N PRO A 705 -46.98 17.31 -12.07
CA PRO A 705 -47.87 16.49 -11.26
C PRO A 705 -47.07 15.53 -10.39
N ILE A 706 -47.58 15.21 -9.20
CA ILE A 706 -46.97 14.23 -8.29
C ILE A 706 -47.34 12.82 -8.78
N PRO A 707 -46.37 12.01 -9.27
CA PRO A 707 -46.64 10.64 -9.68
C PRO A 707 -46.87 9.72 -8.46
N PRO A 708 -47.41 8.51 -8.67
CA PRO A 708 -47.48 7.52 -7.60
C PRO A 708 -46.09 7.13 -7.04
N CYS A 709 -45.08 7.05 -7.90
CA CYS A 709 -43.68 6.88 -7.52
C CYS A 709 -42.82 7.98 -8.15
N THR A 710 -42.19 8.79 -7.31
CA THR A 710 -41.27 9.86 -7.72
C THR A 710 -39.86 9.30 -7.86
N ILE A 711 -39.29 9.32 -9.05
CA ILE A 711 -37.97 8.75 -9.36
C ILE A 711 -36.93 9.86 -9.43
N PHE A 712 -35.95 9.79 -8.54
CA PHE A 712 -34.77 10.64 -8.50
C PHE A 712 -33.63 9.97 -9.25
N LEU A 713 -33.13 10.63 -10.28
CA LEU A 713 -31.97 10.19 -11.06
C LEU A 713 -30.76 11.08 -10.75
N GLY A 714 -29.71 10.48 -10.23
CA GLY A 714 -28.42 11.12 -9.98
C GLY A 714 -27.35 10.62 -10.94
N TYR A 715 -26.58 11.53 -11.55
CA TYR A 715 -25.40 11.17 -12.34
C TYR A 715 -24.25 12.17 -12.16
N THR A 716 -23.01 11.70 -12.28
CA THR A 716 -21.81 12.55 -12.23
C THR A 716 -21.47 13.16 -13.60
N SER A 717 -20.75 14.29 -13.60
CA SER A 717 -20.39 15.05 -14.82
C SER A 717 -19.75 14.22 -15.93
N ASN A 718 -18.82 13.33 -15.58
CA ASN A 718 -18.12 12.48 -16.55
C ASN A 718 -19.05 11.53 -17.34
N LEU A 719 -20.22 11.19 -16.80
CA LEU A 719 -21.21 10.38 -17.52
C LEU A 719 -21.87 11.19 -18.66
N VAL A 720 -22.06 12.49 -18.46
CA VAL A 720 -22.53 13.41 -19.52
C VAL A 720 -21.43 13.72 -20.52
N THR A 721 -20.16 13.79 -20.09
CA THR A 721 -19.01 13.87 -21.00
C THR A 721 -18.92 12.62 -21.90
N SER A 722 -19.30 11.45 -21.41
CA SER A 722 -19.36 10.19 -22.18
C SER A 722 -20.57 10.11 -23.14
N GLY A 723 -20.72 8.99 -23.84
CA GLY A 723 -21.92 8.68 -24.64
C GLY A 723 -23.13 8.20 -23.84
N LEU A 724 -23.03 8.11 -22.51
CA LEU A 724 -24.19 7.83 -21.64
C LEU A 724 -25.14 9.03 -21.55
N ARG A 725 -24.70 10.22 -21.98
CA ARG A 725 -25.57 11.40 -22.15
C ARG A 725 -26.83 11.07 -22.94
N GLU A 726 -26.69 10.39 -24.07
CA GLU A 726 -27.82 10.08 -24.95
C GLU A 726 -28.84 9.14 -24.28
N VAL A 727 -28.37 8.25 -23.41
CA VAL A 727 -29.22 7.38 -22.57
C VAL A 727 -29.97 8.17 -21.51
N ILE A 728 -29.29 9.09 -20.82
CA ILE A 728 -29.93 9.98 -19.83
C ILE A 728 -30.96 10.88 -20.52
N ARG A 729 -30.60 11.47 -21.66
CA ARG A 729 -31.50 12.29 -22.48
C ARG A 729 -32.73 11.51 -22.93
N PHE A 730 -32.61 10.22 -23.28
CA PHE A 730 -33.76 9.36 -23.56
C PHE A 730 -34.70 9.22 -22.36
N ILE A 731 -34.15 8.92 -21.18
CA ILE A 731 -34.94 8.78 -19.95
C ILE A 731 -35.71 10.06 -19.65
N VAL A 732 -35.07 11.22 -19.81
CA VAL A 732 -35.65 12.55 -19.55
C VAL A 732 -36.67 12.95 -20.63
N GLN A 733 -36.36 12.73 -21.90
CA GLN A 733 -37.26 12.97 -23.04
C GLN A 733 -38.60 12.25 -22.86
N HIS A 734 -38.54 10.99 -22.44
CA HIS A 734 -39.72 10.14 -22.28
C HIS A 734 -40.37 10.23 -20.90
N ASN A 735 -39.99 11.24 -20.09
CA ASN A 735 -40.60 11.56 -18.80
C ASN A 735 -40.61 10.38 -17.79
N LEU A 736 -39.56 9.55 -17.86
CA LEU A 736 -39.44 8.33 -17.04
C LEU A 736 -38.90 8.61 -15.63
N VAL A 737 -38.50 9.86 -15.35
CA VAL A 737 -37.99 10.34 -14.05
C VAL A 737 -38.61 11.69 -13.70
N ASP A 738 -38.48 12.11 -12.44
CA ASP A 738 -39.12 13.34 -11.93
C ASP A 738 -38.16 14.38 -11.41
N CYS A 739 -36.95 13.98 -11.08
CA CYS A 739 -35.97 14.85 -10.47
C CYS A 739 -34.57 14.43 -10.91
N LEU A 740 -33.79 15.39 -11.40
CA LEU A 740 -32.38 15.16 -11.74
C LEU A 740 -31.49 15.85 -10.71
N VAL A 741 -30.42 15.17 -10.32
CA VAL A 741 -29.31 15.80 -9.59
C VAL A 741 -28.00 15.50 -10.29
N THR A 742 -27.22 16.54 -10.56
CA THR A 742 -25.90 16.42 -11.19
C THR A 742 -24.95 17.47 -10.63
N SER A 743 -23.66 17.38 -10.97
CA SER A 743 -22.68 18.47 -10.77
C SER A 743 -22.66 19.43 -11.97
N ALA A 744 -21.97 20.57 -11.82
CA ALA A 744 -21.89 21.62 -12.85
C ALA A 744 -21.39 21.07 -14.21
N GLY A 745 -20.35 20.24 -14.19
CA GLY A 745 -19.87 19.55 -15.39
C GLY A 745 -20.95 18.72 -16.12
N GLY A 746 -21.93 18.15 -15.41
CA GLY A 746 -23.03 17.41 -16.04
C GLY A 746 -24.13 18.31 -16.61
N VAL A 747 -24.14 19.59 -16.25
CA VAL A 747 -24.99 20.62 -16.86
C VAL A 747 -24.30 21.20 -18.09
N GLU A 748 -23.08 21.71 -17.92
CA GLU A 748 -22.38 22.44 -18.99
C GLU A 748 -22.00 21.54 -20.17
N GLU A 749 -21.52 20.31 -19.93
CA GLU A 749 -21.13 19.40 -21.01
C GLU A 749 -22.32 18.96 -21.88
N ASP A 750 -23.55 18.96 -21.33
CA ASP A 750 -24.76 18.70 -22.10
C ASP A 750 -25.06 19.83 -23.09
N LEU A 751 -24.92 21.08 -22.63
CA LEU A 751 -25.14 22.28 -23.43
C LEU A 751 -24.02 22.44 -24.47
N ILE A 752 -22.76 22.30 -24.04
CA ILE A 752 -21.57 22.41 -24.89
C ILE A 752 -21.63 21.42 -26.05
N LYS A 753 -22.10 20.18 -25.82
CA LYS A 753 -22.25 19.17 -26.88
C LYS A 753 -23.26 19.54 -27.97
N CYS A 754 -24.18 20.47 -27.70
CA CYS A 754 -25.07 21.01 -28.71
C CYS A 754 -24.39 22.07 -29.59
N LEU A 755 -23.29 22.66 -29.12
CA LEU A 755 -22.52 23.70 -29.80
C LEU A 755 -21.32 23.11 -30.55
N ALA A 756 -20.62 22.16 -29.95
CA ALA A 756 -19.40 21.56 -30.49
C ALA A 756 -19.19 20.12 -30.00
N LYS A 757 -18.40 19.33 -30.75
CA LYS A 757 -18.18 17.90 -30.47
C LYS A 757 -17.06 17.66 -29.46
N SER A 758 -17.19 16.57 -28.70
CA SER A 758 -16.08 15.93 -27.95
C SER A 758 -15.54 14.73 -28.73
N TYR A 759 -14.29 14.34 -28.49
CA TYR A 759 -13.59 13.32 -29.28
C TYR A 759 -12.97 12.24 -28.40
N LEU A 760 -12.80 11.02 -28.93
CA LEU A 760 -12.11 9.94 -28.24
C LEU A 760 -10.59 10.19 -28.24
N GLY A 761 -9.97 10.01 -27.08
CA GLY A 761 -8.52 10.07 -26.83
C GLY A 761 -8.04 8.89 -25.98
N ASP A 762 -7.00 9.10 -25.16
CA ASP A 762 -6.40 8.06 -24.30
C ASP A 762 -6.02 8.66 -22.92
N PHE A 763 -6.15 7.87 -21.86
CA PHE A 763 -5.80 8.26 -20.48
C PHE A 763 -4.34 8.69 -20.32
N ARG A 764 -3.44 8.15 -21.16
CA ARG A 764 -1.99 8.33 -21.08
C ARG A 764 -1.47 9.54 -21.83
N MET A 765 -2.34 10.30 -22.50
CA MET A 765 -1.94 11.51 -23.23
C MET A 765 -1.36 12.56 -22.26
N ASP A 766 -0.20 13.11 -22.65
CA ASP A 766 0.56 14.07 -21.83
C ASP A 766 -0.19 15.39 -21.65
N GLY A 767 -0.33 15.82 -20.39
CA GLY A 767 -1.09 17.01 -20.05
C GLY A 767 -0.47 18.31 -20.56
N ARG A 768 0.86 18.40 -20.65
CA ARG A 768 1.54 19.60 -21.13
C ARG A 768 1.35 19.76 -22.63
N GLU A 769 1.50 18.67 -23.38
CA GLU A 769 1.28 18.67 -24.84
C GLU A 769 -0.17 19.03 -25.16
N LEU A 770 -1.14 18.38 -24.49
CA LEU A 770 -2.56 18.69 -24.67
C LEU A 770 -2.87 20.15 -24.37
N ARG A 771 -2.35 20.69 -23.25
CA ARG A 771 -2.54 22.11 -22.91
C ARG A 771 -1.94 23.04 -23.96
N SER A 772 -0.77 22.73 -24.51
CA SER A 772 -0.13 23.54 -25.56
C SER A 772 -0.94 23.59 -26.86
N LYS A 773 -1.80 22.59 -27.08
CA LYS A 773 -2.70 22.49 -28.23
C LYS A 773 -4.14 22.95 -27.92
N GLY A 774 -4.40 23.44 -26.70
CA GLY A 774 -5.76 23.81 -26.29
C GLY A 774 -6.73 22.64 -26.21
N LEU A 775 -6.26 21.44 -25.86
CA LEU A 775 -7.10 20.25 -25.70
C LEU A 775 -7.25 19.92 -24.21
N ASN A 776 -8.48 19.89 -23.72
CA ASN A 776 -8.80 19.48 -22.35
C ASN A 776 -9.11 17.98 -22.33
N ARG A 777 -8.64 17.25 -21.31
CA ARG A 777 -8.82 15.79 -21.21
C ARG A 777 -9.69 15.41 -20.01
N ALA A 778 -10.76 14.67 -20.27
CA ALA A 778 -11.63 14.05 -19.28
C ALA A 778 -11.56 12.52 -19.44
N GLY A 779 -10.71 11.86 -18.65
CA GLY A 779 -10.42 10.43 -18.82
C GLY A 779 -9.72 10.14 -20.15
N ASN A 780 -10.40 9.38 -21.03
CA ASN A 780 -10.02 9.13 -22.42
C ASN A 780 -10.84 9.94 -23.44
N ILE A 781 -11.45 11.06 -23.03
CA ILE A 781 -12.19 11.96 -23.92
C ILE A 781 -11.46 13.29 -23.99
N LEU A 782 -11.39 13.87 -25.19
CA LEU A 782 -10.84 15.18 -25.48
C LEU A 782 -11.95 16.19 -25.77
N ILE A 783 -11.83 17.35 -25.14
CA ILE A 783 -12.76 18.47 -25.27
C ILE A 783 -11.92 19.68 -25.70
N PRO A 784 -11.95 20.06 -26.99
CA PRO A 784 -11.22 21.23 -27.47
C PRO A 784 -11.63 22.50 -26.71
N ASN A 785 -10.67 23.39 -26.44
CA ASN A 785 -10.96 24.62 -25.71
C ASN A 785 -11.93 25.54 -26.44
N ASP A 786 -11.95 25.47 -27.78
CA ASP A 786 -12.90 26.18 -28.64
C ASP A 786 -14.36 25.86 -28.29
N ASN A 787 -14.63 24.67 -27.73
CA ASN A 787 -15.96 24.31 -27.23
C ASN A 787 -16.40 25.23 -26.08
N TYR A 788 -15.49 25.54 -25.16
CA TYR A 788 -15.77 26.46 -24.04
C TYR A 788 -15.84 27.92 -24.50
N CYS A 789 -15.12 28.29 -25.56
CA CYS A 789 -15.27 29.61 -26.19
C CYS A 789 -16.66 29.76 -26.83
N ALA A 790 -17.12 28.76 -27.58
CA ALA A 790 -18.48 28.75 -28.14
C ALA A 790 -19.56 28.79 -27.04
N PHE A 791 -19.28 28.16 -25.89
CA PHE A 791 -20.17 28.20 -24.73
C PHE A 791 -20.22 29.59 -24.07
N GLU A 792 -19.10 30.29 -23.97
CA GLU A 792 -19.07 31.70 -23.53
C GLU A 792 -19.96 32.56 -24.42
N ASP A 793 -19.76 32.49 -25.75
CA ASP A 793 -20.50 33.29 -26.72
C ASP A 793 -22.02 33.05 -26.63
N TRP A 794 -22.42 31.79 -26.38
CA TRP A 794 -23.83 31.42 -26.24
C TRP A 794 -24.43 31.83 -24.89
N LEU A 795 -23.69 31.68 -23.79
CA LEU A 795 -24.21 31.84 -22.43
C LEU A 795 -24.25 33.31 -21.98
N MET A 796 -23.27 34.13 -22.37
CA MET A 796 -23.16 35.52 -21.90
C MET A 796 -24.44 36.35 -22.10
N PRO A 797 -25.11 36.34 -23.28
CA PRO A 797 -26.37 37.07 -23.46
C PRO A 797 -27.51 36.56 -22.57
N ILE A 798 -27.52 35.26 -22.22
CA ILE A 798 -28.54 34.68 -21.34
C ILE A 798 -28.33 35.19 -19.91
N LEU A 799 -27.07 35.31 -19.46
CA LEU A 799 -26.75 35.87 -18.15
C LEU A 799 -27.08 37.36 -18.05
N ASP A 800 -26.93 38.13 -19.14
CA ASP A 800 -27.38 39.53 -19.21
C ASP A 800 -28.89 39.64 -18.94
N GLU A 801 -29.68 38.80 -19.59
CA GLU A 801 -31.12 38.74 -19.39
C GLU A 801 -31.48 38.31 -17.95
N CYS A 802 -30.80 37.30 -17.42
CA CYS A 802 -31.02 36.84 -16.04
C CYS A 802 -30.71 37.94 -15.02
N LEU A 803 -29.61 38.67 -15.21
CA LEU A 803 -29.24 39.78 -14.35
C LEU A 803 -30.26 40.91 -14.41
N LYS A 804 -30.73 41.25 -15.62
CA LYS A 804 -31.78 42.24 -15.84
C LYS A 804 -33.08 41.84 -15.13
N GLU A 805 -33.55 40.61 -15.31
CA GLU A 805 -34.74 40.08 -14.63
C GLU A 805 -34.58 40.16 -13.09
N GLN A 806 -33.41 39.78 -12.57
CA GLN A 806 -33.11 39.86 -11.14
C GLN A 806 -33.18 41.31 -10.61
N GLN A 807 -32.67 42.28 -11.36
CA GLN A 807 -32.62 43.69 -10.96
C GLN A 807 -33.96 44.39 -11.10
N GLU A 808 -34.71 44.11 -12.17
CA GLU A 808 -35.96 44.80 -12.48
C GLU A 808 -37.17 44.21 -11.73
N THR A 809 -37.23 42.88 -11.57
CA THR A 809 -38.39 42.22 -10.96
C THR A 809 -38.11 41.63 -9.58
N GLY A 810 -36.85 41.63 -9.14
CA GLY A 810 -36.45 40.96 -7.90
C GLY A 810 -36.48 39.43 -7.98
N PHE A 811 -36.41 38.85 -9.19
CA PHE A 811 -36.47 37.41 -9.37
C PHE A 811 -35.30 36.69 -8.68
N ASN A 812 -35.59 35.72 -7.81
CA ASN A 812 -34.58 34.94 -7.09
C ASN A 812 -34.13 33.74 -7.93
N TRP A 813 -32.97 33.86 -8.57
CA TRP A 813 -32.38 32.75 -9.32
C TRP A 813 -31.85 31.68 -8.37
N THR A 814 -32.08 30.42 -8.75
CA THR A 814 -31.50 29.23 -8.10
C THR A 814 -30.80 28.40 -9.17
N PRO A 815 -29.90 27.47 -8.80
CA PRO A 815 -29.30 26.55 -9.77
C PRO A 815 -30.32 25.86 -10.68
N SER A 816 -31.41 25.34 -10.12
CA SER A 816 -32.43 24.64 -10.91
C SER A 816 -33.21 25.55 -11.85
N LYS A 817 -33.53 26.79 -11.44
CA LYS A 817 -34.18 27.79 -12.32
C LYS A 817 -33.28 28.21 -13.47
N LEU A 818 -31.98 28.38 -13.21
CA LEU A 818 -31.00 28.70 -14.26
C LEU A 818 -30.84 27.50 -15.22
N CYS A 819 -30.80 26.27 -14.72
CA CYS A 819 -30.78 25.07 -15.56
C CYS A 819 -32.02 24.99 -16.46
N GLN A 820 -33.21 25.26 -15.92
CA GLN A 820 -34.43 25.31 -16.73
C GLN A 820 -34.31 26.37 -17.83
N ARG A 821 -33.89 27.60 -17.49
CA ARG A 821 -33.70 28.67 -18.47
C ARG A 821 -32.72 28.29 -19.57
N MET A 822 -31.59 27.69 -19.23
CA MET A 822 -30.60 27.22 -20.21
C MET A 822 -31.17 26.12 -21.11
N GLY A 823 -31.97 25.20 -20.55
CA GLY A 823 -32.69 24.17 -21.32
C GLY A 823 -33.70 24.74 -22.32
N GLU A 824 -34.45 25.76 -21.92
CA GLU A 824 -35.37 26.48 -22.81
C GLU A 824 -34.61 27.19 -23.94
N ARG A 825 -33.42 27.74 -23.63
CA ARG A 825 -32.62 28.55 -24.56
C ARG A 825 -31.75 27.75 -25.51
N ILE A 826 -31.26 26.58 -25.11
CA ILE A 826 -30.45 25.74 -26.00
C ILE A 826 -31.30 25.21 -27.16
N ASN A 827 -32.61 25.02 -26.91
CA ASN A 827 -33.64 24.67 -27.88
C ASN A 827 -33.19 23.58 -28.87
N ASN A 828 -32.54 22.55 -28.33
CA ASN A 828 -31.96 21.44 -29.10
C ASN A 828 -32.41 20.12 -28.48
N GLU A 829 -33.07 19.27 -29.27
CA GLU A 829 -33.61 17.97 -28.85
C GLU A 829 -32.51 16.95 -28.46
N ASP A 830 -31.25 17.24 -28.73
CA ASP A 830 -30.12 16.43 -28.26
C ASP A 830 -29.76 16.72 -26.79
N SER A 831 -30.25 17.81 -26.19
CA SER A 831 -29.94 18.22 -24.82
C SER A 831 -30.83 17.55 -23.77
N ILE A 832 -30.21 17.08 -22.68
CA ILE A 832 -30.90 16.65 -21.46
C ILE A 832 -31.70 17.82 -20.86
N LEU A 833 -31.07 19.00 -20.74
CA LEU A 833 -31.69 20.19 -20.15
C LEU A 833 -32.90 20.69 -20.95
N TYR A 834 -32.84 20.62 -22.28
CA TYR A 834 -33.98 20.93 -23.14
C TYR A 834 -35.21 20.08 -22.80
N TRP A 835 -35.02 18.76 -22.74
CA TRP A 835 -36.11 17.85 -22.40
C TRP A 835 -36.55 17.97 -20.94
N ALA A 836 -35.63 18.26 -20.02
CA ALA A 836 -35.95 18.52 -18.63
C ALA A 836 -36.87 19.73 -18.49
N ALA A 837 -36.55 20.84 -19.17
CA ALA A 837 -37.40 22.03 -19.20
C ALA A 837 -38.77 21.75 -19.83
N ARG A 838 -38.79 21.07 -20.99
CA ARG A 838 -40.04 20.74 -21.71
C ARG A 838 -40.97 19.81 -20.92
N ASN A 839 -40.42 18.90 -20.12
CA ASN A 839 -41.18 17.97 -19.29
C ASN A 839 -41.35 18.45 -17.82
N HIS A 840 -40.94 19.68 -17.51
CA HIS A 840 -40.97 20.26 -16.17
C HIS A 840 -40.25 19.42 -15.09
N ILE A 841 -39.14 18.79 -15.46
CA ILE A 841 -38.27 18.01 -14.57
C ILE A 841 -37.19 18.95 -14.01
N PRO A 842 -37.18 19.26 -12.69
CA PRO A 842 -36.15 20.11 -12.11
C PRO A 842 -34.78 19.41 -12.12
N VAL A 843 -33.75 20.19 -12.41
CA VAL A 843 -32.34 19.77 -12.36
C VAL A 843 -31.66 20.49 -11.21
N PHE A 844 -31.41 19.80 -10.10
CA PHE A 844 -30.71 20.36 -8.95
C PHE A 844 -29.20 20.18 -9.08
N CYS A 845 -28.46 21.24 -8.82
CA CYS A 845 -27.00 21.24 -8.82
C CYS A 845 -26.49 22.19 -7.73
N PRO A 846 -26.31 21.72 -6.47
CA PRO A 846 -25.94 22.60 -5.35
C PRO A 846 -24.62 23.34 -5.53
N ALA A 847 -23.70 22.76 -6.31
CA ALA A 847 -22.40 23.35 -6.64
C ALA A 847 -22.33 23.71 -8.14
N LEU A 848 -23.31 24.47 -8.64
CA LEU A 848 -23.39 24.85 -10.06
C LEU A 848 -22.21 25.73 -10.54
N THR A 849 -21.51 26.38 -9.61
CA THR A 849 -20.33 27.21 -9.88
C THR A 849 -19.03 26.43 -10.05
N ASP A 850 -19.03 25.10 -9.88
CA ASP A 850 -17.82 24.26 -9.91
C ASP A 850 -17.54 23.69 -11.31
N GLY A 851 -17.31 24.57 -12.29
CA GLY A 851 -17.11 24.21 -13.70
C GLY A 851 -17.00 25.42 -14.62
N SER A 852 -16.98 25.19 -15.94
CA SER A 852 -16.95 26.25 -16.96
C SER A 852 -18.12 27.22 -16.82
N LEU A 853 -19.30 26.77 -16.39
CA LEU A 853 -20.43 27.64 -16.09
C LEU A 853 -20.11 28.64 -14.95
N GLY A 854 -19.34 28.21 -13.96
CA GLY A 854 -18.81 29.07 -12.91
C GLY A 854 -17.83 30.11 -13.43
N ASP A 855 -16.94 29.72 -14.36
CA ASP A 855 -16.04 30.65 -15.04
C ASP A 855 -16.82 31.74 -15.79
N MET A 856 -17.90 31.37 -16.48
CA MET A 856 -18.74 32.34 -17.19
C MET A 856 -19.50 33.27 -16.24
N LEU A 857 -20.06 32.75 -15.15
CA LEU A 857 -20.66 33.58 -14.09
C LEU A 857 -19.64 34.56 -13.49
N TYR A 858 -18.40 34.12 -13.30
CA TYR A 858 -17.31 34.97 -12.85
C TYR A 858 -16.99 36.07 -13.87
N PHE A 859 -16.71 35.73 -15.13
CA PHE A 859 -16.41 36.71 -16.18
C PHE A 859 -17.55 37.70 -16.39
N HIS A 860 -18.80 37.23 -16.37
CA HIS A 860 -19.99 38.07 -16.42
C HIS A 860 -20.02 39.06 -15.26
N SER A 861 -19.82 38.59 -14.03
CA SER A 861 -19.82 39.43 -12.83
C SER A 861 -18.70 40.47 -12.78
N VAL A 862 -17.62 40.28 -13.54
CA VAL A 862 -16.52 41.26 -13.67
C VAL A 862 -16.83 42.30 -14.76
N LYS A 863 -17.52 41.90 -15.84
CA LYS A 863 -17.96 42.81 -16.91
C LYS A 863 -19.07 43.75 -16.44
N HIS A 864 -19.89 43.32 -15.48
CA HIS A 864 -20.93 44.14 -14.83
C HIS A 864 -20.49 44.58 -13.42
N SER A 865 -21.09 45.64 -12.87
CA SER A 865 -20.82 46.04 -11.47
C SER A 865 -21.44 45.09 -10.43
N THR A 866 -22.34 44.19 -10.86
CA THR A 866 -22.99 43.14 -10.06
C THR A 866 -23.21 41.89 -10.94
N GLY A 867 -23.10 40.68 -10.37
CA GLY A 867 -23.44 39.43 -11.06
C GLY A 867 -24.81 38.85 -10.70
N VAL A 868 -25.23 37.81 -11.44
CA VAL A 868 -26.41 36.99 -11.11
C VAL A 868 -26.17 36.27 -9.78
N ARG A 869 -27.14 36.31 -8.86
CA ARG A 869 -27.05 35.64 -7.56
C ARG A 869 -27.84 34.34 -7.62
N LEU A 870 -27.21 33.24 -7.21
CA LEU A 870 -27.84 31.91 -7.17
C LEU A 870 -28.08 31.48 -5.72
N ASP A 871 -29.35 31.40 -5.33
CA ASP A 871 -29.77 30.93 -4.01
C ASP A 871 -29.90 29.41 -3.98
N ILE A 872 -29.03 28.76 -3.21
CA ILE A 872 -29.05 27.30 -3.01
C ILE A 872 -30.06 26.86 -1.93
N VAL A 873 -30.46 27.75 -1.02
CA VAL A 873 -31.35 27.41 0.10
C VAL A 873 -32.76 27.16 -0.41
N GLU A 874 -33.22 27.97 -1.36
CA GLU A 874 -34.49 27.73 -2.04
C GLU A 874 -34.49 26.36 -2.75
N ASP A 875 -33.41 26.00 -3.45
CA ASP A 875 -33.29 24.70 -4.12
C ASP A 875 -33.27 23.52 -3.14
N VAL A 876 -32.58 23.64 -2.00
CA VAL A 876 -32.61 22.64 -0.91
C VAL A 876 -34.03 22.45 -0.39
N ARG A 877 -34.77 23.55 -0.18
CA ARG A 877 -36.18 23.47 0.22
C ARG A 877 -37.02 22.76 -0.84
N ASN A 878 -36.80 23.06 -2.11
CA ASN A 878 -37.56 22.50 -3.22
C ASN A 878 -37.35 20.98 -3.34
N ILE A 879 -36.10 20.50 -3.35
CA ILE A 879 -35.82 19.05 -3.45
C ILE A 879 -36.28 18.27 -2.21
N ASN A 880 -36.09 18.82 -1.01
CA ASN A 880 -36.56 18.17 0.22
C ASN A 880 -38.10 18.11 0.27
N THR A 881 -38.77 19.19 -0.11
CA THR A 881 -40.24 19.23 -0.16
C THR A 881 -40.78 18.26 -1.20
N MET A 882 -40.13 18.14 -2.36
CA MET A 882 -40.48 17.15 -3.38
C MET A 882 -40.43 15.73 -2.81
N ALA A 883 -39.37 15.36 -2.09
CA ALA A 883 -39.29 14.06 -1.42
C ALA A 883 -40.39 13.87 -0.35
N VAL A 884 -40.56 14.84 0.56
CA VAL A 884 -41.58 14.79 1.63
C VAL A 884 -43.01 14.66 1.08
N LYS A 885 -43.32 15.29 -0.05
CA LYS A 885 -44.65 15.25 -0.68
C LYS A 885 -44.85 14.04 -1.58
N SER A 886 -43.82 13.27 -1.88
CA SER A 886 -43.91 12.08 -2.73
C SER A 886 -44.62 10.93 -2.00
N ASN A 887 -45.48 10.20 -2.73
CA ASN A 887 -46.17 9.02 -2.18
C ASN A 887 -45.15 7.89 -1.94
N ARG A 888 -44.43 7.50 -3.00
CA ARG A 888 -43.23 6.66 -2.94
C ARG A 888 -42.06 7.34 -3.63
N THR A 889 -40.83 6.94 -3.30
CA THR A 889 -39.63 7.40 -4.00
C THR A 889 -38.74 6.26 -4.45
N GLY A 890 -38.29 6.35 -5.70
CA GLY A 890 -37.24 5.51 -6.28
C GLY A 890 -35.97 6.32 -6.47
N VAL A 891 -34.82 5.74 -6.15
CA VAL A 891 -33.52 6.39 -6.27
C VAL A 891 -32.61 5.59 -7.20
N LEU A 892 -32.19 6.19 -8.31
CA LEU A 892 -31.22 5.63 -9.25
C LEU A 892 -29.99 6.53 -9.31
N ILE A 893 -28.86 6.08 -8.77
CA ILE A 893 -27.64 6.90 -8.65
C ILE A 893 -26.48 6.26 -9.42
N LEU A 894 -26.00 6.98 -10.42
CA LEU A 894 -24.86 6.63 -11.27
C LEU A 894 -23.64 7.47 -10.84
N GLY A 895 -22.73 6.88 -10.07
CA GLY A 895 -21.59 7.56 -9.47
C GLY A 895 -21.77 7.92 -7.99
N GLY A 896 -21.09 8.96 -7.52
CA GLY A 896 -20.98 9.31 -6.10
C GLY A 896 -21.00 10.81 -5.80
N GLY A 897 -20.33 11.22 -4.73
CA GLY A 897 -20.14 12.63 -4.37
C GLY A 897 -21.43 13.38 -3.96
N VAL A 898 -21.47 14.68 -4.27
CA VAL A 898 -22.59 15.59 -3.92
C VAL A 898 -23.92 15.06 -4.47
N VAL A 899 -23.93 14.54 -5.70
CA VAL A 899 -25.13 14.00 -6.35
C VAL A 899 -25.77 12.90 -5.52
N LYS A 900 -24.97 11.91 -5.12
CA LYS A 900 -25.44 10.80 -4.29
C LYS A 900 -25.95 11.29 -2.94
N HIS A 901 -25.16 12.11 -2.26
CA HIS A 901 -25.49 12.59 -0.93
C HIS A 901 -26.76 13.45 -0.92
N HIS A 902 -26.91 14.33 -1.92
CA HIS A 902 -28.03 15.27 -1.97
C HIS A 902 -29.38 14.57 -2.19
N ILE A 903 -29.45 13.58 -3.09
CA ILE A 903 -30.65 12.76 -3.29
C ILE A 903 -31.00 11.98 -2.02
N ASN A 904 -30.02 11.32 -1.41
CA ASN A 904 -30.25 10.54 -0.20
C ASN A 904 -30.68 11.41 0.98
N ASN A 905 -30.09 12.60 1.12
CA ASN A 905 -30.45 13.54 2.18
C ASN A 905 -31.86 14.12 1.99
N ALA A 906 -32.31 14.33 0.75
CA ALA A 906 -33.71 14.68 0.49
C ALA A 906 -34.66 13.54 0.90
N ASN A 907 -34.31 12.30 0.58
CA ASN A 907 -35.10 11.12 0.95
C ASN A 907 -35.05 10.78 2.45
N LEU A 908 -34.01 11.20 3.17
CA LEU A 908 -33.98 11.13 4.64
C LEU A 908 -35.17 11.88 5.26
N MET A 909 -35.58 13.01 4.67
CA MET A 909 -36.70 13.84 5.18
C MET A 909 -38.07 13.13 5.14
N ARG A 910 -38.17 12.00 4.43
CA ARG A 910 -39.36 11.12 4.39
C ARG A 910 -39.10 9.75 5.01
N ASN A 911 -38.04 9.60 5.82
CA ASN A 911 -37.57 8.35 6.44
C ASN A 911 -37.02 7.30 5.47
N GLY A 912 -36.44 7.71 4.34
CA GLY A 912 -35.76 6.85 3.38
C GLY A 912 -36.48 6.73 2.04
N SER A 913 -35.82 6.15 1.05
CA SER A 913 -36.40 5.79 -0.25
C SER A 913 -37.01 4.40 -0.22
N ASP A 914 -38.08 4.20 -1.00
CA ASP A 914 -38.77 2.90 -1.10
C ASP A 914 -38.00 1.93 -2.00
N PHE A 915 -37.36 2.44 -3.05
CA PHE A 915 -36.55 1.66 -3.99
C PHE A 915 -35.18 2.33 -4.18
N THR A 916 -34.10 1.56 -4.26
CA THR A 916 -32.75 2.13 -4.38
C THR A 916 -31.81 1.28 -5.24
N VAL A 917 -31.18 1.89 -6.25
CA VAL A 917 -30.15 1.29 -7.11
C VAL A 917 -28.94 2.22 -7.20
N TYR A 918 -27.75 1.69 -6.86
CA TYR A 918 -26.47 2.39 -7.02
C TYR A 918 -25.58 1.69 -8.05
N ILE A 919 -25.02 2.45 -8.98
CA ILE A 919 -24.01 1.99 -9.93
C ILE A 919 -22.81 2.92 -9.82
N ASN A 920 -21.75 2.48 -9.13
CA ASN A 920 -20.55 3.29 -8.90
C ASN A 920 -19.31 2.40 -8.67
N THR A 921 -18.12 3.02 -8.61
CA THR A 921 -16.83 2.35 -8.41
C THR A 921 -16.15 2.72 -7.09
N GLY A 922 -16.85 3.36 -6.15
CA GLY A 922 -16.31 3.68 -4.82
C GLY A 922 -16.26 2.42 -3.95
N MET A 923 -15.18 2.22 -3.21
CA MET A 923 -15.11 1.16 -2.20
C MET A 923 -15.64 1.70 -0.87
N VAL A 924 -16.55 0.94 -0.24
CA VAL A 924 -17.13 1.24 1.09
C VAL A 924 -16.24 0.67 2.18
#